data_AF-A0AA38SS41-F1
#
_entry.id   AF-A0AA38SS41-F1
#
_cell.length_a   1.000
_cell.length_b   1.000
_cell.length_c   1.000
_cell.angle_alpha   90.00
_cell.angle_beta   90.00
_cell.angle_gamma   90.00
#
_symmetry.space_group_name_H-M   'P 1'
#
loop_
_entity.id
_entity.type
_entity.pdbx_description
1 polymer ?
#
loop_
_entity_poly.entity_id
_entity_poly.type
_entity_poly.pdbx_seq_one_letter_code
_entity_poly.pdbx_strand_id
1 'polypeptide(L)'
;MAIIFIFFISLLISISPTSSSSASRHIRIHLPSKKLDTSSSSSDLVQQACKATRYPPLCESSLPKLPNPNPNPIEIIQSALSVSSDKIRNAQSMVRSILQSAAGNPNRTNAANNCIELLRNSEYRLKSAADALPRGGTKDGRAWTSAAMSYQFDCWSALKFANDTKMIGETMAFLHPVINHTSNALSLMMAYDVYGDRVGSWVAPKTERDGLWEGGGGGGSGGGGGSKLGVPAGLKADVTVCKGGGCDHATVQAAVDAAPEWGSGGRRFVILVKAGVYEETVRVRLEKQNVVVLGDGMGKTVITGSLNVGQPGTSTINTATFGVVGDGFMASGLTIANTAGPDAKQAVAFVCDSDQSVIENVELLGNQDTLYCHTLRQFYKSCRIEGNIDFIFGHCASVFQDCTILVRPRQLNPEKGEDNVITAHGRIDPAQPTGFVFQNCLVNGTEEYMRLYYGNPKVHKNYLGRPWKEFSRTVFINCEMEALLMAEGWMPMNGEVGLKTLFYGEFGNKGKGSDLAGRVAWSSRIPAEHVNVYSVENFIQGSVRGSGGGSEGGGAGGGTGGGGVVAAEVAGGVGGNGGGVGGGGGVAAAWVVADGGVDACGGRQWQLITPEDEAPVPPECVPQGSNSGSPLYPSPSPSPPPSSSSLFSFSSHQPPPPPVRHHRSPSQSNQIRQACNATRNQQLCETSLRHSPSTNPLQIIRHALSVCSNNLRIARSKARSILRSSAGNRNLTAAASTCVEHLRNAAYRLKLSAVALPRGRIKDGRAWTGSALTYQSVCRSALTNVDATKTTINETMSFLDTLIGYTSNALSMMMAYDVFGDKIALWTPPKTERDGFWEVGGGGGRRRLGVPAGLKVDAMVCGGGGCEYATVQAAVDAAADWGYGRRFVIFVKAGVYKETVRVGLEKLNVVILGEGMGKTVITGDLSVGQPGVSSTYGSATVGKSHSSFVLSEFLSLMGYPGKSRQTFSSVEGKGQFNSTKVDMEADDCLKLLDERDKLDSGFRARLGVVGDGFMASGLTIENTAGPITHQAVAFRSESDQSVVENCEFLGNQDTLYLISHRQYFKSCRIQGNVDFIFGNAASIFQGCTILIRPRQQNPEKGETNTITAHSRTDPAQSTGFVFQNCLVNGTEGYMRLYHNNPKVHKNYLGRPWKEFSRTVFIGCKMEALITGEGWREWTGDFGLKTLYYGEFGNSGKGSDLSRRVAWSSRIPAKHVNVYSIRNFIQGDQWKLAS
;
A
#
# COMPACT_ATOMS: atom_id res chain seq x y z
N MET A 1 2.01 -53.08 -3.22
CA MET A 1 2.64 -53.93 -4.25
C MET A 1 3.15 -52.99 -5.35
N ALA A 2 4.45 -52.78 -5.54
CA ALA A 2 5.49 -53.70 -6.04
C ALA A 2 5.50 -53.73 -7.60
N ILE A 3 6.58 -53.64 -8.41
CA ILE A 3 8.06 -53.87 -8.37
C ILE A 3 8.42 -55.00 -9.38
N ILE A 4 9.40 -54.88 -10.31
CA ILE A 4 10.21 -53.75 -10.83
C ILE A 4 10.98 -54.17 -12.12
N PHE A 5 11.66 -53.23 -12.80
CA PHE A 5 12.89 -53.37 -13.64
C PHE A 5 12.91 -53.80 -15.15
N ILE A 6 13.60 -52.94 -15.93
CA ILE A 6 14.78 -53.16 -16.82
C ILE A 6 14.71 -53.88 -18.20
N PHE A 7 15.18 -53.15 -19.23
CA PHE A 7 16.17 -53.47 -20.30
C PHE A 7 16.69 -52.10 -20.86
N PHE A 8 17.96 -51.69 -21.07
CA PHE A 8 19.36 -52.18 -20.91
C PHE A 8 20.16 -52.63 -22.15
N ILE A 9 21.49 -52.44 -22.08
CA ILE A 9 22.58 -52.74 -23.07
C ILE A 9 22.63 -51.75 -24.27
N SER A 10 23.72 -51.08 -24.69
CA SER A 10 25.09 -50.72 -24.19
C SER A 10 25.64 -49.56 -25.12
N LEU A 11 26.90 -49.09 -25.25
CA LEU A 11 28.25 -49.48 -24.77
C LEU A 11 29.27 -48.27 -24.80
N LEU A 12 30.04 -48.10 -23.72
CA LEU A 12 31.43 -47.58 -23.51
C LEU A 12 32.14 -46.45 -24.34
N ILE A 13 32.84 -45.57 -23.59
CA ILE A 13 34.24 -45.03 -23.76
C ILE A 13 34.56 -44.19 -25.04
N SER A 14 35.10 -42.96 -25.09
CA SER A 14 35.68 -41.90 -24.20
C SER A 14 37.14 -41.52 -24.56
N ILE A 15 37.57 -40.27 -24.26
CA ILE A 15 38.93 -39.64 -24.35
C ILE A 15 39.07 -38.51 -25.40
N SER A 16 40.01 -37.59 -25.14
CA SER A 16 40.09 -36.17 -25.54
C SER A 16 40.87 -35.85 -26.84
N PRO A 17 40.82 -34.59 -27.37
CA PRO A 17 41.42 -34.23 -28.66
C PRO A 17 42.72 -33.40 -28.58
N THR A 18 43.55 -33.44 -29.65
CA THR A 18 44.63 -32.46 -29.91
C THR A 18 44.83 -32.17 -31.41
N SER A 19 44.84 -30.87 -31.76
CA SER A 19 45.63 -30.19 -32.83
C SER A 19 45.74 -30.73 -34.27
N SER A 20 45.35 -29.85 -35.22
CA SER A 20 46.10 -29.49 -36.45
C SER A 20 46.29 -30.53 -37.60
N SER A 21 46.39 -30.16 -38.89
CA SER A 21 46.06 -28.91 -39.60
C SER A 21 46.15 -29.08 -41.13
N SER A 22 45.40 -28.26 -41.87
CA SER A 22 45.70 -27.73 -43.23
C SER A 22 45.50 -28.57 -44.52
N ALA A 23 45.03 -27.83 -45.55
CA ALA A 23 45.25 -27.97 -47.00
C ALA A 23 44.38 -28.95 -47.83
N SER A 24 43.33 -28.42 -48.46
CA SER A 24 42.60 -29.03 -49.60
C SER A 24 42.89 -28.30 -50.92
N ARG A 25 42.85 -29.03 -52.04
CA ARG A 25 42.67 -28.56 -53.43
C ARG A 25 41.74 -29.56 -54.14
N HIS A 26 40.81 -29.22 -55.04
CA HIS A 26 40.29 -27.91 -55.49
C HIS A 26 38.88 -28.11 -56.10
N ILE A 27 37.96 -27.14 -55.88
CA ILE A 27 37.00 -26.54 -56.85
C ILE A 27 36.04 -27.45 -57.65
N ARG A 28 34.74 -27.13 -57.88
CA ARG A 28 33.70 -26.24 -57.28
C ARG A 28 32.38 -26.62 -57.99
N ILE A 29 31.25 -26.54 -57.29
CA ILE A 29 29.95 -26.16 -57.88
C ILE A 29 29.36 -25.06 -57.00
N HIS A 30 28.69 -24.06 -57.60
CA HIS A 30 28.26 -22.85 -56.89
C HIS A 30 26.85 -22.95 -56.29
N LEU A 31 26.74 -22.68 -54.99
CA LEU A 31 25.51 -22.27 -54.30
C LEU A 31 25.82 -21.00 -53.47
N PRO A 32 24.85 -20.09 -53.20
CA PRO A 32 25.16 -18.75 -52.72
C PRO A 32 25.49 -18.70 -51.22
N SER A 33 26.63 -18.13 -50.85
CA SER A 33 26.92 -17.79 -49.45
C SER A 33 26.16 -16.53 -49.03
N LYS A 34 25.37 -16.60 -47.96
CA LYS A 34 25.12 -15.42 -47.12
C LYS A 34 26.20 -15.32 -46.07
N LYS A 35 26.83 -14.15 -45.96
CA LYS A 35 27.65 -13.78 -44.79
C LYS A 35 26.76 -13.80 -43.54
N LEU A 36 27.32 -14.17 -42.38
CA LEU A 36 26.82 -13.63 -41.12
C LEU A 36 27.40 -12.22 -40.98
N ASP A 37 26.58 -11.21 -41.22
CA ASP A 37 26.91 -9.83 -40.84
C ASP A 37 26.65 -9.67 -39.33
N THR A 38 27.64 -9.99 -38.50
CA THR A 38 27.59 -9.80 -37.05
C THR A 38 27.82 -8.33 -36.70
N SER A 39 26.77 -7.52 -36.78
CA SER A 39 26.74 -6.13 -36.32
C SER A 39 25.51 -5.86 -35.43
N SER A 40 25.48 -6.52 -34.27
CA SER A 40 24.53 -6.19 -33.19
C SER A 40 24.72 -4.75 -32.75
N SER A 41 23.80 -3.86 -33.13
CA SER A 41 23.85 -2.46 -32.69
C SER A 41 23.73 -2.36 -31.17
N SER A 42 24.35 -1.35 -30.55
CA SER A 42 24.25 -1.10 -29.10
C SER A 42 22.82 -1.05 -28.56
N SER A 43 21.84 -0.68 -29.39
CA SER A 43 20.41 -0.71 -29.04
C SER A 43 19.86 -2.11 -28.77
N ASP A 44 20.38 -3.16 -29.40
CA ASP A 44 19.92 -4.54 -29.21
C ASP A 44 20.50 -5.13 -27.91
N LEU A 45 21.80 -4.96 -27.67
CA LEU A 45 22.44 -5.39 -26.42
C LEU A 45 21.83 -4.70 -25.19
N VAL A 46 21.51 -3.39 -25.28
CA VAL A 46 20.80 -2.69 -24.20
C VAL A 46 19.38 -3.24 -24.01
N GLN A 47 18.62 -3.52 -25.07
CA GLN A 47 17.29 -4.14 -24.95
C GLN A 47 17.35 -5.57 -24.40
N GLN A 48 18.38 -6.35 -24.73
CA GLN A 48 18.60 -7.67 -24.14
C GLN A 48 18.93 -7.57 -22.65
N ALA A 49 19.85 -6.68 -22.27
CA ALA A 49 20.21 -6.43 -20.87
C ALA A 49 19.00 -5.93 -20.05
N CYS A 50 18.20 -5.01 -20.59
CA CYS A 50 17.07 -4.43 -19.86
C CYS A 50 15.94 -5.43 -19.54
N LYS A 51 15.83 -6.57 -20.25
CA LYS A 51 14.94 -7.70 -19.88
C LYS A 51 15.28 -8.30 -18.51
N ALA A 52 16.51 -8.09 -18.05
CA ALA A 52 16.97 -8.51 -16.73
C ALA A 52 16.44 -7.66 -15.58
N THR A 53 15.70 -6.57 -15.86
CA THR A 53 15.33 -5.56 -14.86
C THR A 53 13.86 -5.63 -14.48
N ARG A 54 13.50 -5.13 -13.28
CA ARG A 54 12.10 -5.00 -12.86
C ARG A 54 11.33 -3.93 -13.64
N TYR A 55 12.03 -2.98 -14.25
CA TYR A 55 11.42 -1.91 -15.04
C TYR A 55 12.09 -1.76 -16.43
N PRO A 56 11.96 -2.74 -17.36
CA PRO A 56 12.65 -2.72 -18.65
C PRO A 56 12.43 -1.44 -19.48
N PRO A 57 11.19 -0.91 -19.62
CA PRO A 57 10.98 0.34 -20.36
C PRO A 57 11.65 1.56 -19.70
N LEU A 58 11.87 1.54 -18.38
CA LEU A 58 12.62 2.59 -17.68
C LEU A 58 14.13 2.41 -17.87
N CYS A 59 14.62 1.17 -17.94
CA CYS A 59 15.99 0.85 -18.29
C CYS A 59 16.31 1.36 -19.70
N GLU A 60 15.56 0.91 -20.70
CA GLU A 60 15.75 1.25 -22.13
C GLU A 60 15.62 2.75 -22.40
N SER A 61 14.70 3.46 -21.73
CA SER A 61 14.52 4.91 -21.93
C SER A 61 15.46 5.79 -21.11
N SER A 62 16.22 5.23 -20.16
CA SER A 62 17.16 5.98 -19.33
C SER A 62 18.63 5.78 -19.68
N LEU A 63 18.96 4.66 -20.33
CA LEU A 63 20.27 4.45 -20.93
C LEU A 63 20.33 5.18 -22.28
N PRO A 64 21.13 6.25 -22.43
CA PRO A 64 21.33 6.88 -23.74
C PRO A 64 22.05 5.92 -24.68
N LYS A 65 22.11 6.26 -25.98
CA LYS A 65 22.99 5.54 -26.93
C LYS A 65 24.42 5.55 -26.39
N LEU A 66 24.89 4.39 -25.96
CA LEU A 66 26.22 4.23 -25.38
C LEU A 66 27.28 4.62 -26.41
N PRO A 67 28.36 5.33 -26.00
CA PRO A 67 29.37 5.84 -26.93
C PRO A 67 30.14 4.71 -27.62
N ASN A 68 30.26 3.56 -26.95
CA ASN A 68 30.68 2.31 -27.56
C ASN A 68 29.50 1.70 -28.36
N PRO A 69 29.62 1.47 -29.68
CA PRO A 69 28.58 0.84 -30.49
C PRO A 69 28.38 -0.67 -30.22
N ASN A 70 29.32 -1.30 -29.51
CA ASN A 70 29.23 -2.69 -29.04
C ASN A 70 29.62 -2.76 -27.55
N PRO A 71 28.76 -2.23 -26.65
CA PRO A 71 29.08 -2.02 -25.24
C PRO A 71 29.19 -3.34 -24.48
N ASN A 72 30.20 -3.45 -23.61
CA ASN A 72 30.33 -4.62 -22.75
C ASN A 72 29.32 -4.58 -21.57
N PRO A 73 29.05 -5.71 -20.90
CA PRO A 73 28.00 -5.77 -19.89
C PRO A 73 28.26 -4.87 -18.66
N ILE A 74 29.53 -4.65 -18.29
CA ILE A 74 29.93 -3.72 -17.23
C ILE A 74 29.68 -2.27 -17.65
N GLU A 75 29.95 -1.88 -18.91
CA GLU A 75 29.65 -0.53 -19.43
C GLU A 75 28.14 -0.21 -19.37
N ILE A 76 27.28 -1.19 -19.67
CA ILE A 76 25.81 -1.07 -19.55
C ILE A 76 25.42 -0.84 -18.08
N ILE A 77 26.00 -1.61 -17.15
CA ILE A 77 25.76 -1.48 -15.70
C ILE A 77 26.25 -0.13 -15.16
N GLN A 78 27.49 0.28 -15.47
CA GLN A 78 28.06 1.55 -15.04
C GLN A 78 27.23 2.74 -15.54
N SER A 79 26.66 2.62 -16.74
CA SER A 79 25.74 3.63 -17.27
C SER A 79 24.43 3.71 -16.49
N ALA A 80 23.86 2.58 -16.05
CA ALA A 80 22.68 2.56 -15.17
C ALA A 80 22.98 3.13 -13.76
N LEU A 81 24.19 2.89 -13.23
CA LEU A 81 24.66 3.51 -11.99
C LEU A 81 24.86 5.02 -12.14
N SER A 82 25.40 5.48 -13.28
CA SER A 82 25.60 6.91 -13.57
C SER A 82 24.26 7.67 -13.64
N VAL A 83 23.29 7.14 -14.38
CA VAL A 83 21.90 7.64 -14.44
C VAL A 83 21.31 7.81 -13.03
N SER A 84 21.53 6.82 -12.16
CA SER A 84 21.02 6.83 -10.79
C SER A 84 21.72 7.91 -9.94
N SER A 85 23.04 8.03 -10.03
CA SER A 85 23.86 9.07 -9.38
C SER A 85 23.44 10.49 -9.78
N ASP A 86 23.22 10.74 -11.08
CA ASP A 86 22.77 12.07 -11.55
C ASP A 86 21.37 12.43 -11.04
N LYS A 87 20.47 11.45 -10.89
CA LYS A 87 19.19 11.71 -10.23
C LYS A 87 19.35 11.96 -8.72
N ILE A 88 20.26 11.27 -8.03
CA ILE A 88 20.54 11.54 -6.61
C ILE A 88 21.01 13.00 -6.40
N ARG A 89 21.91 13.52 -7.23
CA ARG A 89 22.38 14.92 -7.18
C ARG A 89 21.23 15.93 -7.26
N ASN A 90 20.29 15.67 -8.17
CA ASN A 90 19.08 16.47 -8.31
C ASN A 90 18.18 16.36 -7.06
N ALA A 91 17.97 15.16 -6.53
CA ALA A 91 17.20 14.96 -5.28
C ALA A 91 17.86 15.67 -4.07
N GLN A 92 19.19 15.58 -3.92
CA GLN A 92 19.94 16.33 -2.90
C GLN A 92 19.69 17.84 -3.00
N SER A 93 19.62 18.39 -4.22
CA SER A 93 19.32 19.81 -4.43
C SER A 93 17.91 20.18 -3.94
N MET A 94 16.90 19.38 -4.31
CA MET A 94 15.51 19.57 -3.84
C MET A 94 15.41 19.48 -2.31
N VAL A 95 16.16 18.57 -1.69
CA VAL A 95 16.20 18.39 -0.21
C VAL A 95 16.89 19.55 0.49
N ARG A 96 17.92 20.16 -0.12
CA ARG A 96 18.52 21.41 0.38
C ARG A 96 17.50 22.56 0.38
N SER A 97 16.65 22.65 -0.65
CA SER A 97 15.53 23.62 -0.68
C SER A 97 14.48 23.32 0.41
N ILE A 98 14.18 22.04 0.68
CA ILE A 98 13.29 21.67 1.80
C ILE A 98 13.90 22.15 3.12
N LEU A 99 15.18 21.88 3.36
CA LEU A 99 15.89 22.28 4.59
C LEU A 99 15.93 23.81 4.75
N GLN A 100 16.22 24.56 3.69
CA GLN A 100 16.16 26.03 3.68
C GLN A 100 14.76 26.56 4.00
N SER A 101 13.70 25.87 3.55
CA SER A 101 12.31 26.21 3.85
C SER A 101 11.77 25.61 5.15
N ALA A 102 12.60 24.95 5.98
CA ALA A 102 12.17 24.28 7.21
C ALA A 102 12.25 25.14 8.48
N ALA A 103 12.55 26.43 8.36
CA ALA A 103 12.61 27.37 9.48
C ALA A 103 11.33 27.28 10.37
N GLY A 104 11.52 26.99 11.66
CA GLY A 104 10.44 26.84 12.64
C GLY A 104 9.76 25.46 12.70
N ASN A 105 10.14 24.47 11.86
CA ASN A 105 9.56 23.12 11.89
C ASN A 105 10.62 22.04 12.14
N PRO A 106 10.83 21.59 13.40
CA PRO A 106 11.82 20.57 13.74
C PRO A 106 11.65 19.24 13.00
N ASN A 107 10.40 18.79 12.79
CA ASN A 107 10.12 17.54 12.07
C ASN A 107 10.55 17.63 10.60
N ARG A 108 10.30 18.78 9.94
CA ARG A 108 10.74 19.01 8.55
C ARG A 108 12.27 19.14 8.46
N THR A 109 12.88 19.89 9.38
CA THR A 109 14.35 20.04 9.46
C THR A 109 15.03 18.68 9.63
N ASN A 110 14.56 17.86 10.57
CA ASN A 110 15.18 16.57 10.85
C ASN A 110 14.91 15.53 9.75
N ALA A 111 13.72 15.51 9.13
CA ALA A 111 13.46 14.68 7.96
C ALA A 111 14.34 15.08 6.75
N ALA A 112 14.58 16.38 6.54
CA ALA A 112 15.47 16.86 5.49
C ALA A 112 16.95 16.60 5.78
N ASN A 113 17.39 16.75 7.03
CA ASN A 113 18.75 16.42 7.48
C ASN A 113 19.05 14.92 7.32
N ASN A 114 18.17 14.05 7.84
CA ASN A 114 18.31 12.61 7.67
C ASN A 114 18.31 12.23 6.18
N CYS A 115 17.41 12.81 5.37
CA CYS A 115 17.40 12.54 3.92
C CYS A 115 18.69 13.03 3.21
N ILE A 116 19.23 14.22 3.50
CA ILE A 116 20.42 14.71 2.78
C ILE A 116 21.67 13.90 3.13
N GLU A 117 21.75 13.35 4.35
CA GLU A 117 22.78 12.38 4.76
C GLU A 117 22.60 11.05 4.02
N LEU A 118 21.41 10.47 4.03
CA LEU A 118 21.08 9.24 3.29
C LEU A 118 21.37 9.38 1.78
N LEU A 119 21.06 10.52 1.16
CA LEU A 119 21.36 10.77 -0.25
C LEU A 119 22.84 11.04 -0.55
N ARG A 120 23.64 11.50 0.42
CA ARG A 120 25.11 11.54 0.32
C ARG A 120 25.69 10.14 0.38
N ASN A 121 25.25 9.33 1.36
CA ASN A 121 25.65 7.94 1.50
C ASN A 121 25.26 7.14 0.25
N SER A 122 24.10 7.43 -0.35
CA SER A 122 23.67 6.82 -1.60
C SER A 122 24.58 7.15 -2.78
N GLU A 123 25.01 8.41 -2.93
CA GLU A 123 25.95 8.79 -3.99
C GLU A 123 27.33 8.16 -3.77
N TYR A 124 27.82 8.14 -2.53
CA TYR A 124 29.07 7.46 -2.16
C TYR A 124 29.03 5.97 -2.53
N ARG A 125 27.98 5.24 -2.13
CA ARG A 125 27.86 3.81 -2.41
C ARG A 125 27.70 3.51 -3.91
N LEU A 126 26.97 4.33 -4.69
CA LEU A 126 26.91 4.16 -6.14
C LEU A 126 28.25 4.43 -6.83
N LYS A 127 29.02 5.43 -6.36
CA LYS A 127 30.38 5.66 -6.85
C LYS A 127 31.27 4.45 -6.56
N SER A 128 31.32 3.97 -5.32
CA SER A 128 32.11 2.80 -4.94
C SER A 128 31.76 1.57 -5.78
N ALA A 129 30.47 1.34 -6.08
CA ALA A 129 30.03 0.26 -6.95
C ALA A 129 30.52 0.42 -8.40
N ALA A 130 30.42 1.63 -8.96
CA ALA A 130 30.90 1.94 -10.30
C ALA A 130 32.43 1.82 -10.43
N ASP A 131 33.17 2.16 -9.36
CA ASP A 131 34.63 2.04 -9.29
C ASP A 131 35.09 0.57 -9.15
N ALA A 132 34.35 -0.28 -8.43
CA ALA A 132 34.74 -1.67 -8.17
C ALA A 132 34.36 -2.67 -9.27
N LEU A 133 33.30 -2.41 -10.04
CA LEU A 133 32.83 -3.30 -11.11
C LEU A 133 33.91 -3.66 -12.15
N PRO A 134 34.68 -2.71 -12.73
CA PRO A 134 35.78 -3.03 -13.66
C PRO A 134 36.90 -3.88 -13.06
N ARG A 135 37.00 -3.97 -11.73
CA ARG A 135 37.97 -4.78 -10.99
C ARG A 135 37.40 -6.15 -10.58
N GLY A 136 36.27 -6.56 -11.15
CA GLY A 136 35.58 -7.81 -10.79
C GLY A 136 34.81 -7.77 -9.46
N GLY A 137 34.69 -6.59 -8.83
CA GLY A 137 34.05 -6.39 -7.53
C GLY A 137 32.51 -6.47 -7.54
N THR A 138 31.92 -7.42 -8.28
CA THR A 138 30.47 -7.49 -8.52
C THR A 138 29.66 -7.68 -7.23
N LYS A 139 30.12 -8.52 -6.29
CA LYS A 139 29.45 -8.73 -4.99
C LYS A 139 29.50 -7.48 -4.11
N ASP A 140 30.66 -6.82 -4.02
CA ASP A 140 30.84 -5.54 -3.31
C ASP A 140 29.92 -4.47 -3.90
N GLY A 141 29.92 -4.34 -5.24
CA GLY A 141 29.00 -3.47 -5.97
C GLY A 141 27.53 -3.76 -5.68
N ARG A 142 27.09 -5.02 -5.69
CA ARG A 142 25.69 -5.38 -5.37
C ARG A 142 25.32 -5.01 -3.93
N ALA A 143 26.22 -5.19 -2.97
CA ALA A 143 26.01 -4.76 -1.58
C ALA A 143 25.84 -3.23 -1.49
N TRP A 144 26.72 -2.47 -2.13
CA TRP A 144 26.72 -1.00 -2.10
C TRP A 144 25.54 -0.40 -2.88
N THR A 145 25.20 -0.90 -4.07
CA THR A 145 24.02 -0.45 -4.84
C THR A 145 22.70 -0.83 -4.12
N SER A 146 22.67 -1.95 -3.40
CA SER A 146 21.55 -2.32 -2.53
C SER A 146 21.38 -1.36 -1.33
N ALA A 147 22.48 -0.94 -0.71
CA ALA A 147 22.48 0.09 0.34
C ALA A 147 22.00 1.44 -0.19
N ALA A 148 22.56 1.89 -1.32
CA ALA A 148 22.18 3.13 -2.00
C ALA A 148 20.67 3.20 -2.29
N MET A 149 20.09 2.13 -2.81
CA MET A 149 18.64 2.06 -3.07
C MET A 149 17.81 2.10 -1.78
N SER A 150 18.30 1.49 -0.69
CA SER A 150 17.65 1.55 0.61
C SER A 150 17.67 2.98 1.15
N TYR A 151 18.83 3.66 1.14
CA TYR A 151 18.93 5.07 1.52
C TYR A 151 18.01 6.02 0.74
N GLN A 152 17.80 5.77 -0.57
CA GLN A 152 16.83 6.53 -1.37
C GLN A 152 15.39 6.27 -0.91
N PHE A 153 15.05 5.02 -0.59
CA PHE A 153 13.78 4.64 0.00
C PHE A 153 13.59 5.25 1.39
N ASP A 154 14.61 5.29 2.23
CA ASP A 154 14.54 5.77 3.61
C ASP A 154 14.57 7.31 3.69
N CYS A 155 15.24 8.01 2.77
CA CYS A 155 14.99 9.43 2.55
C CYS A 155 13.52 9.67 2.15
N TRP A 156 13.01 8.93 1.15
CA TRP A 156 11.60 9.05 0.73
C TRP A 156 10.64 8.75 1.89
N SER A 157 10.98 7.79 2.75
CA SER A 157 10.24 7.41 3.95
C SER A 157 10.29 8.51 5.01
N ALA A 158 11.45 9.09 5.32
CA ALA A 158 11.57 10.21 6.26
C ALA A 158 10.76 11.43 5.79
N LEU A 159 10.89 11.80 4.50
CA LEU A 159 10.12 12.88 3.88
C LEU A 159 8.60 12.60 3.90
N LYS A 160 8.17 11.33 3.77
CA LYS A 160 6.75 10.93 3.86
C LYS A 160 6.09 11.33 5.18
N PHE A 161 6.82 11.26 6.30
CA PHE A 161 6.33 11.62 7.63
C PHE A 161 6.35 13.13 7.90
N ALA A 162 7.06 13.91 7.07
CA ALA A 162 7.10 15.36 7.10
C ALA A 162 6.42 16.02 5.88
N ASN A 163 5.57 15.29 5.14
CA ASN A 163 4.99 15.72 3.86
C ASN A 163 3.86 16.76 4.01
N ASP A 164 4.20 17.92 4.56
CA ASP A 164 3.32 19.06 4.84
C ASP A 164 3.36 20.17 3.77
N THR A 165 4.33 20.10 2.84
CA THR A 165 4.53 21.09 1.78
C THR A 165 4.60 20.46 0.39
N LYS A 166 4.19 21.24 -0.61
CA LYS A 166 4.28 20.88 -2.03
C LYS A 166 5.69 20.44 -2.43
N MET A 167 6.72 21.14 -1.94
CA MET A 167 8.13 20.85 -2.23
C MET A 167 8.55 19.43 -1.79
N ILE A 168 8.05 18.97 -0.63
CA ILE A 168 8.30 17.61 -0.15
C ILE A 168 7.56 16.59 -1.01
N GLY A 169 6.29 16.85 -1.32
CA GLY A 169 5.51 15.99 -2.21
C GLY A 169 6.09 15.85 -3.63
N GLU A 170 6.70 16.92 -4.16
CA GLU A 170 7.41 16.92 -5.44
C GLU A 170 8.75 16.18 -5.34
N THR A 171 9.51 16.38 -4.27
CA THR A 171 10.77 15.66 -4.00
C THR A 171 10.53 14.15 -3.83
N MET A 172 9.48 13.76 -3.10
CA MET A 172 9.05 12.37 -2.98
C MET A 172 8.58 11.77 -4.30
N ALA A 173 7.90 12.55 -5.14
CA ALA A 173 7.48 12.12 -6.47
C ALA A 173 8.65 11.95 -7.43
N PHE A 174 9.72 12.72 -7.25
CA PHE A 174 10.98 12.60 -7.98
C PHE A 174 11.84 11.41 -7.52
N LEU A 175 11.92 11.17 -6.19
CA LEU A 175 12.68 10.07 -5.58
C LEU A 175 12.18 8.68 -5.98
N HIS A 176 10.87 8.48 -6.16
CA HIS A 176 10.33 7.16 -6.52
C HIS A 176 10.87 6.61 -7.86
N PRO A 177 10.98 7.41 -8.95
CA PRO A 177 11.78 7.05 -10.12
C PRO A 177 13.24 6.71 -9.84
N VAL A 178 13.94 7.42 -8.93
CA VAL A 178 15.37 7.17 -8.61
C VAL A 178 15.57 5.77 -8.03
N ILE A 179 14.70 5.37 -7.10
CA ILE A 179 14.67 4.01 -6.53
C ILE A 179 14.52 2.97 -7.65
N ASN A 180 13.66 3.23 -8.65
CA ASN A 180 13.47 2.34 -9.79
C ASN A 180 14.67 2.29 -10.76
N HIS A 181 15.40 3.40 -10.97
CA HIS A 181 16.66 3.39 -11.73
C HIS A 181 17.74 2.57 -11.00
N THR A 182 17.87 2.73 -9.69
CA THR A 182 18.83 1.97 -8.88
C THR A 182 18.46 0.48 -8.80
N SER A 183 17.16 0.14 -8.71
CA SER A 183 16.65 -1.22 -8.84
C SER A 183 17.00 -1.85 -10.19
N ASN A 184 16.89 -1.10 -11.30
CA ASN A 184 17.33 -1.57 -12.61
C ASN A 184 18.85 -1.84 -12.63
N ALA A 185 19.69 -0.91 -12.14
CA ALA A 185 21.14 -1.12 -12.06
C ALA A 185 21.51 -2.37 -11.24
N LEU A 186 20.90 -2.53 -10.06
CA LEU A 186 21.09 -3.70 -9.19
C LEU A 186 20.63 -5.01 -9.84
N SER A 187 19.55 -4.97 -10.64
CA SER A 187 19.05 -6.12 -11.40
C SER A 187 20.03 -6.55 -12.50
N LEU A 188 20.60 -5.59 -13.25
CA LEU A 188 21.65 -5.86 -14.24
C LEU A 188 22.90 -6.45 -13.57
N MET A 189 23.29 -5.95 -12.40
CA MET A 189 24.42 -6.47 -11.63
C MET A 189 24.18 -7.89 -11.14
N MET A 190 22.97 -8.21 -10.66
CA MET A 190 22.59 -9.58 -10.30
C MET A 190 22.60 -10.52 -11.51
N ALA A 191 22.14 -10.05 -12.67
CA ALA A 191 22.15 -10.87 -13.87
C ALA A 191 23.59 -11.13 -14.38
N TYR A 192 24.48 -10.16 -14.30
CA TYR A 192 25.90 -10.36 -14.58
C TYR A 192 26.56 -11.34 -13.58
N ASP A 193 26.28 -11.19 -12.28
CA ASP A 193 26.77 -12.05 -11.20
C ASP A 193 26.31 -13.52 -11.31
N VAL A 194 25.14 -13.78 -11.93
CA VAL A 194 24.59 -15.13 -12.13
C VAL A 194 24.92 -15.72 -13.51
N TYR A 195 24.89 -14.91 -14.58
CA TYR A 195 24.99 -15.40 -15.97
C TYR A 195 26.32 -15.05 -16.67
N GLY A 196 27.14 -14.15 -16.12
CA GLY A 196 28.32 -13.59 -16.78
C GLY A 196 27.95 -12.75 -18.01
N ASP A 197 28.87 -12.65 -18.97
CA ASP A 197 28.69 -11.82 -20.18
C ASP A 197 27.60 -12.28 -21.16
N ARG A 198 26.88 -13.36 -20.83
CA ARG A 198 25.78 -13.92 -21.64
C ARG A 198 24.51 -13.08 -21.51
N VAL A 199 24.53 -11.84 -21.99
CA VAL A 199 23.41 -10.88 -21.89
C VAL A 199 22.09 -11.45 -22.43
N GLY A 200 22.12 -12.25 -23.50
CA GLY A 200 20.93 -12.93 -24.03
C GLY A 200 20.34 -14.02 -23.12
N SER A 201 21.05 -14.42 -22.06
CA SER A 201 20.56 -15.31 -20.98
C SER A 201 20.08 -14.55 -19.74
N TRP A 202 20.25 -13.23 -19.68
CA TRP A 202 19.85 -12.44 -18.53
C TRP A 202 18.31 -12.37 -18.42
N VAL A 203 17.80 -12.59 -17.21
CA VAL A 203 16.36 -12.59 -16.89
C VAL A 203 16.08 -11.80 -15.62
N ALA A 204 14.84 -11.37 -15.44
CA ALA A 204 14.42 -10.58 -14.28
C ALA A 204 14.76 -11.26 -12.94
N PRO A 205 15.02 -10.48 -11.86
CA PRO A 205 15.50 -11.03 -10.60
C PRO A 205 14.49 -12.02 -9.99
N LYS A 206 15.02 -13.11 -9.45
CA LYS A 206 14.29 -14.20 -8.82
C LYS A 206 14.64 -14.32 -7.34
N THR A 207 13.70 -14.84 -6.55
CA THR A 207 13.92 -15.23 -5.16
C THR A 207 14.18 -16.74 -5.04
N GLU A 208 14.50 -17.17 -3.82
CA GLU A 208 14.63 -18.58 -3.46
C GLU A 208 13.32 -19.38 -3.70
N ARG A 209 12.14 -18.73 -3.65
CA ARG A 209 10.85 -19.36 -4.03
C ARG A 209 10.73 -19.64 -5.53
N ASP A 210 11.41 -18.85 -6.35
CA ASP A 210 11.41 -18.97 -7.82
C ASP A 210 12.48 -19.95 -8.32
N GLY A 211 13.08 -20.71 -7.39
CA GLY A 211 14.14 -21.69 -7.60
C GLY A 211 15.55 -21.10 -7.73
N LEU A 212 15.75 -19.80 -7.51
CA LEU A 212 17.08 -19.19 -7.60
C LEU A 212 17.77 -19.17 -6.24
N TRP A 213 18.80 -20.01 -6.11
CA TRP A 213 19.74 -20.01 -5.01
C TRP A 213 21.07 -19.47 -5.53
N GLU A 214 21.56 -18.37 -4.96
CA GLU A 214 22.83 -17.79 -5.38
C GLU A 214 23.99 -18.72 -4.99
N GLY A 215 24.58 -19.39 -5.99
CA GLY A 215 25.75 -20.23 -5.78
C GLY A 215 26.96 -19.41 -5.31
N GLY A 216 27.79 -20.01 -4.46
CA GLY A 216 29.12 -19.49 -4.17
C GLY A 216 29.94 -19.40 -5.45
N GLY A 217 30.42 -18.20 -5.79
CA GLY A 217 31.27 -17.99 -6.96
C GLY A 217 32.56 -18.80 -6.81
N GLY A 218 33.00 -19.47 -7.88
CA GLY A 218 34.10 -20.44 -7.83
C GLY A 218 35.40 -19.84 -7.29
N GLY A 219 35.71 -20.13 -6.03
CA GLY A 219 36.82 -19.52 -5.27
C GLY A 219 37.68 -20.53 -4.49
N GLY A 220 37.71 -21.79 -4.93
CA GLY A 220 38.54 -22.85 -4.32
C GLY A 220 37.73 -24.08 -3.91
N SER A 221 38.24 -25.26 -4.21
CA SER A 221 37.73 -26.52 -3.64
C SER A 221 38.50 -26.82 -2.36
N GLY A 222 37.92 -26.45 -1.22
CA GLY A 222 38.29 -26.90 0.12
C GLY A 222 36.99 -27.27 0.86
N GLY A 223 36.93 -28.34 1.64
CA GLY A 223 38.02 -28.91 2.43
C GLY A 223 38.04 -28.17 3.77
N GLY A 224 37.43 -28.76 4.80
CA GLY A 224 37.08 -28.05 6.03
C GLY A 224 38.27 -27.45 6.77
N GLY A 225 38.35 -26.12 6.81
CA GLY A 225 39.40 -25.38 7.51
C GLY A 225 38.86 -24.04 8.03
N GLY A 226 38.39 -24.03 9.28
CA GLY A 226 37.72 -22.87 9.87
C GLY A 226 38.68 -21.73 10.20
N SER A 227 38.76 -20.71 9.34
CA SER A 227 39.27 -19.39 9.72
C SER A 227 38.13 -18.55 10.32
N LYS A 228 38.20 -18.27 11.63
CA LYS A 228 37.13 -17.58 12.35
C LYS A 228 37.13 -16.08 12.02
N LEU A 229 36.11 -15.61 11.31
CA LEU A 229 35.76 -14.19 11.28
C LEU A 229 35.48 -13.72 12.73
N GLY A 230 35.88 -12.49 13.05
CA GLY A 230 35.85 -11.96 14.40
C GLY A 230 36.68 -10.70 14.57
N VAL A 231 36.62 -10.11 15.77
CA VAL A 231 37.49 -8.99 16.16
C VAL A 231 38.87 -9.55 16.53
N PRO A 232 39.98 -9.05 15.93
CA PRO A 232 41.31 -9.58 16.23
C PRO A 232 41.68 -9.45 17.72
N ALA A 233 42.16 -10.55 18.32
CA ALA A 233 42.67 -10.54 19.68
C ALA A 233 44.01 -9.79 19.78
N GLY A 234 44.30 -9.21 20.94
CA GLY A 234 45.60 -8.56 21.23
C GLY A 234 45.84 -7.23 20.50
N LEU A 235 44.81 -6.60 19.95
CA LEU A 235 44.93 -5.25 19.35
C LEU A 235 45.42 -4.23 20.38
N LYS A 236 46.53 -3.57 20.07
CA LYS A 236 47.03 -2.42 20.84
C LYS A 236 46.08 -1.23 20.67
N ALA A 237 45.71 -0.58 21.76
CA ALA A 237 44.96 0.66 21.73
C ALA A 237 45.78 1.81 21.12
N ASP A 238 45.13 2.63 20.30
CA ASP A 238 45.60 3.94 19.86
C ASP A 238 45.25 5.03 20.88
N VAL A 239 44.05 4.96 21.46
CA VAL A 239 43.54 5.86 22.50
C VAL A 239 42.69 5.11 23.52
N THR A 240 42.61 5.66 24.73
CA THR A 240 41.89 5.11 25.88
C THR A 240 40.80 6.07 26.37
N VAL A 241 39.73 5.51 26.95
CA VAL A 241 38.60 6.28 27.48
C VAL A 241 38.28 5.87 28.91
N CYS A 242 38.28 6.80 29.86
CA CYS A 242 37.81 6.54 31.23
C CYS A 242 37.34 7.79 31.99
N LYS A 243 36.36 7.60 32.90
CA LYS A 243 35.77 8.67 33.71
C LYS A 243 36.66 9.21 34.85
N GLY A 244 37.71 8.48 35.24
CA GLY A 244 38.54 8.81 36.42
C GLY A 244 39.73 9.73 36.16
N GLY A 245 39.96 10.15 34.91
CA GLY A 245 41.25 10.73 34.49
C GLY A 245 42.32 9.65 34.28
N GLY A 246 43.46 10.04 33.70
CA GLY A 246 44.55 9.11 33.36
C GLY A 246 44.37 8.33 32.05
N CYS A 247 43.31 8.63 31.29
CA CYS A 247 43.09 8.16 29.92
C CYS A 247 43.11 9.35 28.95
N ASP A 248 43.30 9.07 27.66
CA ASP A 248 43.40 10.09 26.60
C ASP A 248 42.10 10.90 26.43
N HIS A 249 40.95 10.27 26.68
CA HIS A 249 39.63 10.88 26.58
C HIS A 249 38.71 10.52 27.76
N ALA A 250 37.75 11.39 28.05
CA ALA A 250 36.72 11.16 29.08
C ALA A 250 35.41 10.54 28.53
N THR A 251 35.16 10.67 27.21
CA THR A 251 33.96 10.18 26.52
C THR A 251 34.34 9.39 25.27
N VAL A 252 33.45 8.46 24.87
CA VAL A 252 33.65 7.59 23.71
C VAL A 252 33.58 8.40 22.40
N GLN A 253 32.67 9.38 22.32
CA GLN A 253 32.57 10.26 21.15
C GLN A 253 33.86 11.05 20.90
N ALA A 254 34.54 11.54 21.94
CA ALA A 254 35.80 12.28 21.77
C ALA A 254 36.91 11.40 21.17
N ALA A 255 36.97 10.13 21.56
CA ALA A 255 37.90 9.16 20.98
C ALA A 255 37.54 8.78 19.53
N VAL A 256 36.24 8.76 19.19
CA VAL A 256 35.76 8.55 17.80
C VAL A 256 36.09 9.75 16.90
N ASP A 257 35.95 10.98 17.40
CA ASP A 257 36.32 12.17 16.63
C ASP A 257 37.84 12.32 16.46
N ALA A 258 38.64 11.82 17.41
CA ALA A 258 40.11 11.73 17.31
C ALA A 258 40.61 10.67 16.30
N ALA A 259 39.78 9.71 15.90
CA ALA A 259 40.14 8.72 14.88
C ALA A 259 40.41 9.39 13.52
N PRO A 260 41.41 8.95 12.73
CA PRO A 260 41.73 9.55 11.45
C PRO A 260 40.61 9.34 10.43
N GLU A 261 40.42 10.32 9.55
CA GLU A 261 39.46 10.22 8.44
C GLU A 261 40.03 9.36 7.31
N TRP A 262 39.15 8.61 6.65
CA TRP A 262 39.41 7.67 5.56
C TRP A 262 40.44 6.56 5.91
N GLY A 263 40.51 6.21 7.20
CA GLY A 263 41.10 4.95 7.67
C GLY A 263 42.61 4.76 7.45
N SER A 264 43.37 5.86 7.29
CA SER A 264 44.85 5.89 7.22
C SER A 264 45.50 4.72 6.46
N GLY A 265 45.10 4.50 5.21
CA GLY A 265 45.68 3.45 4.35
C GLY A 265 45.25 2.02 4.70
N GLY A 266 44.12 1.85 5.38
CA GLY A 266 43.61 0.54 5.81
C GLY A 266 44.01 0.15 7.25
N ARG A 267 44.63 1.05 8.01
CA ARG A 267 44.96 0.81 9.42
C ARG A 267 43.70 0.86 10.27
N ARG A 268 43.55 -0.11 11.18
CA ARG A 268 42.56 -0.04 12.28
C ARG A 268 42.95 1.04 13.28
N PHE A 269 41.98 1.83 13.75
CA PHE A 269 42.15 2.76 14.86
C PHE A 269 41.42 2.24 16.09
N VAL A 270 42.15 1.96 17.17
CA VAL A 270 41.66 1.15 18.30
C VAL A 270 41.40 2.01 19.54
N ILE A 271 40.13 2.12 19.90
CA ILE A 271 39.63 2.83 21.08
C ILE A 271 39.39 1.80 22.20
N LEU A 272 40.07 1.94 23.33
CA LEU A 272 39.86 1.09 24.52
C LEU A 272 39.05 1.84 25.59
N VAL A 273 37.78 1.49 25.72
CA VAL A 273 36.83 2.09 26.67
C VAL A 273 36.80 1.30 27.97
N LYS A 274 37.27 1.91 29.06
CA LYS A 274 37.37 1.26 30.36
C LYS A 274 36.03 1.00 31.02
N ALA A 275 36.01 0.08 31.99
CA ALA A 275 34.84 -0.23 32.78
C ALA A 275 34.19 1.04 33.36
N GLY A 276 32.87 1.16 33.23
CA GLY A 276 32.10 2.35 33.56
C GLY A 276 30.82 2.44 32.73
N VAL A 277 29.89 3.27 33.21
CA VAL A 277 28.63 3.60 32.49
C VAL A 277 28.77 4.97 31.84
N TYR A 278 28.75 5.02 30.52
CA TYR A 278 28.91 6.20 29.67
C TYR A 278 27.53 6.59 29.13
N GLU A 279 26.93 7.63 29.71
CA GLU A 279 25.66 8.17 29.25
C GLU A 279 25.92 9.22 28.17
N GLU A 280 26.04 8.76 26.92
CA GLU A 280 26.39 9.58 25.76
C GLU A 280 25.82 9.01 24.46
N THR A 281 25.71 9.86 23.44
CA THR A 281 25.25 9.48 22.10
C THR A 281 26.42 9.46 21.13
N VAL A 282 26.82 8.27 20.67
CA VAL A 282 28.05 8.07 19.86
C VAL A 282 27.72 7.95 18.37
N ARG A 283 28.52 8.58 17.50
CA ARG A 283 28.34 8.66 16.04
C ARG A 283 29.67 8.47 15.30
N VAL A 284 29.88 7.26 14.77
CA VAL A 284 31.00 6.94 13.87
C VAL A 284 30.59 7.28 12.43
N ARG A 285 30.89 8.50 11.99
CA ARG A 285 30.52 9.04 10.67
C ARG A 285 31.19 8.27 9.51
N LEU A 286 30.69 8.45 8.28
CA LEU A 286 31.15 7.74 7.07
C LEU A 286 32.67 7.83 6.84
N GLU A 287 33.26 8.96 7.20
CA GLU A 287 34.68 9.26 7.07
C GLU A 287 35.54 8.48 8.11
N LYS A 288 34.96 8.07 9.25
CA LYS A 288 35.68 7.42 10.37
C LYS A 288 35.74 5.89 10.16
N GLN A 289 36.48 5.48 9.14
CA GLN A 289 36.61 4.07 8.73
C GLN A 289 37.64 3.29 9.58
N ASN A 290 37.46 1.96 9.66
CA ASN A 290 38.29 1.01 10.41
C ASN A 290 38.41 1.30 11.93
N VAL A 291 37.43 1.98 12.51
CA VAL A 291 37.36 2.22 13.97
C VAL A 291 37.01 0.91 14.70
N VAL A 292 37.80 0.59 15.72
CA VAL A 292 37.59 -0.55 16.63
C VAL A 292 37.28 -0.02 18.02
N VAL A 293 36.17 -0.45 18.62
CA VAL A 293 35.80 -0.11 20.00
C VAL A 293 35.88 -1.36 20.88
N LEU A 294 36.83 -1.38 21.79
CA LEU A 294 37.05 -2.46 22.76
C LEU A 294 36.63 -2.01 24.16
N GLY A 295 35.90 -2.85 24.89
CA GLY A 295 35.59 -2.64 26.30
C GLY A 295 36.29 -3.66 27.23
N ASP A 296 36.30 -3.38 28.54
CA ASP A 296 36.85 -4.31 29.56
C ASP A 296 35.91 -5.51 29.87
N GLY A 297 34.74 -5.57 29.22
CA GLY A 297 33.78 -6.68 29.27
C GLY A 297 32.32 -6.25 29.14
N MET A 298 31.49 -7.14 28.59
CA MET A 298 30.01 -7.06 28.67
C MET A 298 29.58 -6.84 30.12
N GLY A 299 28.59 -5.96 30.34
CA GLY A 299 28.12 -5.54 31.65
C GLY A 299 29.08 -4.62 32.45
N LYS A 300 30.35 -4.49 32.05
CA LYS A 300 31.35 -3.62 32.71
C LYS A 300 31.53 -2.29 32.01
N THR A 301 31.71 -2.33 30.68
CA THR A 301 31.76 -1.14 29.82
C THR A 301 30.39 -0.97 29.19
N VAL A 302 29.61 0.00 29.66
CA VAL A 302 28.21 0.21 29.24
C VAL A 302 28.06 1.59 28.61
N ILE A 303 27.62 1.67 27.36
CA ILE A 303 27.25 2.93 26.68
C ILE A 303 25.74 2.99 26.63
N THR A 304 25.13 4.05 27.18
CA THR A 304 23.68 4.14 27.42
C THR A 304 23.08 5.47 27.00
N GLY A 305 21.81 5.45 26.61
CA GLY A 305 21.00 6.61 26.25
C GLY A 305 19.51 6.29 26.37
N SER A 306 18.64 7.28 26.20
CA SER A 306 17.18 7.15 26.41
C SER A 306 16.33 7.87 25.36
N LEU A 307 16.93 8.20 24.21
CA LEU A 307 16.24 8.85 23.10
C LEU A 307 15.19 7.93 22.49
N ASN A 308 14.05 8.50 22.11
CA ASN A 308 12.90 7.75 21.58
C ASN A 308 12.01 8.64 20.70
N VAL A 309 11.19 8.03 19.85
CA VAL A 309 10.33 8.77 18.89
C VAL A 309 9.15 9.51 19.53
N GLY A 310 8.93 9.38 20.84
CA GLY A 310 8.00 10.24 21.58
C GLY A 310 8.50 11.67 21.79
N GLN A 311 9.80 11.90 21.59
CA GLN A 311 10.43 13.22 21.75
C GLN A 311 10.29 14.08 20.47
N PRO A 312 9.97 15.38 20.57
CA PRO A 312 9.76 16.25 19.41
C PRO A 312 10.96 16.29 18.45
N GLY A 313 10.70 16.07 17.15
CA GLY A 313 11.73 16.03 16.12
C GLY A 313 12.53 14.72 16.02
N THR A 314 12.36 13.77 16.95
CA THR A 314 13.15 12.53 16.97
C THR A 314 12.55 11.45 16.09
N SER A 315 13.27 11.00 15.04
CA SER A 315 12.89 9.81 14.27
C SER A 315 13.71 8.58 14.68
N THR A 316 13.27 7.37 14.34
CA THR A 316 13.89 6.11 14.79
C THR A 316 15.42 6.08 14.65
N ILE A 317 15.98 6.49 13.50
CA ILE A 317 17.44 6.49 13.28
C ILE A 317 18.18 7.48 14.20
N ASN A 318 17.53 8.56 14.64
CA ASN A 318 18.10 9.53 15.57
C ASN A 318 18.09 9.03 17.03
N THR A 319 17.22 8.06 17.37
CA THR A 319 17.10 7.50 18.74
C THR A 319 18.30 6.66 19.17
N ALA A 320 19.17 6.26 18.23
CA ALA A 320 20.27 5.35 18.48
C ALA A 320 21.22 5.88 19.56
N THR A 321 21.45 5.12 20.64
CA THR A 321 22.54 5.41 21.59
C THR A 321 23.88 5.43 20.85
N PHE A 322 24.16 4.39 20.06
CA PHE A 322 25.38 4.28 19.27
C PHE A 322 25.03 4.08 17.78
N GLY A 323 25.58 4.89 16.90
CA GLY A 323 25.34 4.85 15.45
C GLY A 323 26.63 4.81 14.63
N VAL A 324 26.69 3.92 13.64
CA VAL A 324 27.89 3.67 12.82
C VAL A 324 27.58 3.69 11.34
N VAL A 325 28.35 4.46 10.57
CA VAL A 325 28.29 4.56 9.10
C VAL A 325 29.67 4.31 8.46
N GLY A 326 30.77 4.60 9.15
CA GLY A 326 32.14 4.34 8.66
C GLY A 326 32.41 2.83 8.50
N ASP A 327 32.94 2.42 7.33
CA ASP A 327 33.18 1.02 6.98
C ASP A 327 34.27 0.33 7.83
N GLY A 328 34.22 -1.01 7.89
CA GLY A 328 35.20 -1.81 8.62
C GLY A 328 35.13 -1.66 10.14
N PHE A 329 34.00 -1.17 10.67
CA PHE A 329 33.81 -0.96 12.10
C PHE A 329 33.84 -2.27 12.89
N MET A 330 34.50 -2.26 14.05
CA MET A 330 34.56 -3.43 14.93
C MET A 330 34.20 -3.06 16.37
N ALA A 331 33.48 -3.94 17.06
CA ALA A 331 33.11 -3.75 18.47
C ALA A 331 33.25 -5.05 19.27
N SER A 332 33.87 -5.02 20.45
CA SER A 332 33.95 -6.19 21.33
C SER A 332 34.10 -5.86 22.81
N GLY A 333 33.43 -6.63 23.67
CA GLY A 333 33.58 -6.55 25.12
C GLY A 333 32.87 -5.36 25.77
N LEU A 334 31.71 -4.94 25.25
CA LEU A 334 30.91 -3.86 25.82
C LEU A 334 29.40 -4.12 25.72
N THR A 335 28.62 -3.29 26.39
CA THR A 335 27.16 -3.25 26.35
C THR A 335 26.72 -1.92 25.74
N ILE A 336 25.79 -1.94 24.79
CA ILE A 336 25.15 -0.76 24.21
C ILE A 336 23.65 -0.82 24.54
N ALA A 337 23.14 0.19 25.23
CA ALA A 337 21.80 0.18 25.79
C ALA A 337 20.96 1.40 25.37
N ASN A 338 19.66 1.19 25.16
CA ASN A 338 18.66 2.26 25.19
C ASN A 338 17.65 1.98 26.33
N THR A 339 17.57 2.90 27.29
CA THR A 339 16.81 2.78 28.54
C THR A 339 15.46 3.51 28.51
N ALA A 340 15.01 4.01 27.34
CA ALA A 340 13.71 4.68 27.20
C ALA A 340 12.50 3.81 27.62
N GLY A 341 12.66 2.48 27.55
CA GLY A 341 11.71 1.52 28.11
C GLY A 341 10.56 1.13 27.18
N PRO A 342 9.69 0.21 27.63
CA PRO A 342 8.66 -0.42 26.80
C PRO A 342 7.64 0.55 26.19
N ASP A 343 7.24 1.60 26.91
CA ASP A 343 6.18 2.50 26.46
C ASP A 343 6.66 3.60 25.50
N ALA A 344 7.97 3.84 25.41
CA ALA A 344 8.57 4.89 24.58
C ALA A 344 8.48 4.64 23.05
N LYS A 345 7.97 3.47 22.63
CA LYS A 345 7.91 3.00 21.24
C LYS A 345 9.33 2.83 20.69
N GLN A 346 9.58 3.19 19.43
CA GLN A 346 10.89 3.03 18.80
C GLN A 346 12.00 3.75 19.58
N ALA A 347 12.97 2.98 20.08
CA ALA A 347 14.10 3.45 20.89
C ALA A 347 15.33 2.55 20.67
N VAL A 348 16.13 2.91 19.66
CA VAL A 348 17.25 2.09 19.16
C VAL A 348 18.44 2.16 20.11
N ALA A 349 19.08 1.02 20.41
CA ALA A 349 20.36 0.97 21.10
C ALA A 349 21.53 1.12 20.11
N PHE A 350 21.52 0.32 19.05
CA PHE A 350 22.59 0.30 18.04
C PHE A 350 22.04 0.43 16.61
N VAL A 351 22.51 1.47 15.89
CA VAL A 351 22.41 1.56 14.42
C VAL A 351 23.75 1.12 13.83
N CYS A 352 23.72 0.12 12.95
CA CYS A 352 24.87 -0.22 12.14
C CYS A 352 24.54 -0.09 10.65
N ASP A 353 25.35 0.71 9.96
CA ASP A 353 25.27 1.04 8.54
C ASP A 353 26.69 1.03 7.92
N SER A 354 27.52 0.10 8.40
CA SER A 354 28.94 -0.06 8.08
C SER A 354 29.15 -1.37 7.34
N ASP A 355 29.82 -1.34 6.20
CA ASP A 355 30.13 -2.54 5.42
C ASP A 355 31.33 -3.28 6.01
N GLN A 356 31.28 -4.62 5.95
CA GLN A 356 32.29 -5.52 6.53
C GLN A 356 32.50 -5.30 8.04
N SER A 357 31.44 -4.88 8.74
CA SER A 357 31.45 -4.64 10.18
C SER A 357 31.38 -5.93 10.99
N VAL A 358 32.09 -5.96 12.13
CA VAL A 358 32.17 -7.14 13.02
C VAL A 358 31.91 -6.76 14.48
N ILE A 359 30.81 -7.24 15.02
CA ILE A 359 30.38 -7.04 16.40
C ILE A 359 30.49 -8.40 17.11
N GLU A 360 31.40 -8.55 18.07
CA GLU A 360 31.67 -9.82 18.74
C GLU A 360 31.72 -9.68 20.27
N ASN A 361 31.04 -10.55 21.02
CA ASN A 361 30.94 -10.43 22.49
C ASN A 361 30.41 -9.06 22.95
N VAL A 362 29.27 -8.62 22.39
CA VAL A 362 28.59 -7.37 22.75
C VAL A 362 27.16 -7.64 23.22
N GLU A 363 26.71 -6.91 24.23
CA GLU A 363 25.29 -6.88 24.61
C GLU A 363 24.59 -5.69 23.95
N LEU A 364 23.45 -5.93 23.32
CA LEU A 364 22.59 -4.92 22.69
C LEU A 364 21.23 -4.93 23.40
N LEU A 365 20.98 -3.93 24.24
CA LEU A 365 19.86 -3.92 25.18
C LEU A 365 18.87 -2.78 24.87
N GLY A 366 17.61 -3.11 24.60
CA GLY A 366 16.56 -2.11 24.37
C GLY A 366 15.18 -2.70 24.58
N ASN A 367 14.16 -2.13 23.96
CA ASN A 367 12.79 -2.68 23.94
C ASN A 367 12.32 -2.86 22.50
N GLN A 368 11.60 -1.87 21.97
CA GLN A 368 11.19 -1.85 20.56
C GLN A 368 12.33 -1.27 19.70
N ASP A 369 12.55 -1.85 18.51
CA ASP A 369 13.55 -1.40 17.51
C ASP A 369 15.00 -1.40 18.06
N THR A 370 15.38 -2.35 18.93
CA THR A 370 16.68 -2.32 19.67
C THR A 370 17.92 -2.29 18.77
N LEU A 371 18.00 -3.19 17.78
CA LEU A 371 19.07 -3.27 16.79
C LEU A 371 18.53 -2.87 15.42
N TYR A 372 18.98 -1.72 14.93
CA TYR A 372 18.76 -1.30 13.55
C TYR A 372 19.96 -1.70 12.69
N CYS A 373 19.87 -2.89 12.09
CA CYS A 373 20.79 -3.41 11.09
C CYS A 373 20.47 -2.74 9.74
N HIS A 374 20.87 -1.47 9.61
CA HIS A 374 20.35 -0.53 8.62
C HIS A 374 20.58 -1.00 7.18
N THR A 375 21.82 -1.07 6.70
CA THR A 375 22.15 -1.63 5.37
C THR A 375 23.52 -2.37 5.39
N LEU A 376 24.04 -2.76 4.22
CA LEU A 376 25.39 -3.34 4.02
C LEU A 376 25.62 -4.70 4.72
N ARG A 377 26.87 -5.19 4.71
CA ARG A 377 27.26 -6.51 5.23
C ARG A 377 27.79 -6.44 6.65
N GLN A 378 27.20 -7.22 7.55
CA GLN A 378 27.48 -7.16 8.99
C GLN A 378 27.59 -8.56 9.62
N PHE A 379 28.52 -8.75 10.55
CA PHE A 379 28.68 -9.99 11.28
C PHE A 379 28.52 -9.76 12.78
N TYR A 380 27.61 -10.51 13.40
CA TYR A 380 27.35 -10.49 14.85
C TYR A 380 27.68 -11.86 15.42
N LYS A 381 28.56 -11.94 16.42
CA LYS A 381 29.08 -13.21 16.93
C LYS A 381 29.17 -13.26 18.46
N SER A 382 28.65 -14.33 19.07
CA SER A 382 28.61 -14.46 20.54
C SER A 382 27.96 -13.26 21.27
N CYS A 383 27.07 -12.53 20.57
CA CYS A 383 26.42 -11.34 21.11
C CYS A 383 25.11 -11.70 21.83
N ARG A 384 24.73 -10.88 22.82
CA ARG A 384 23.43 -10.97 23.48
C ARG A 384 22.54 -9.82 22.98
N ILE A 385 21.35 -10.12 22.48
CA ILE A 385 20.44 -9.11 21.91
C ILE A 385 19.08 -9.22 22.60
N GLU A 386 18.66 -8.17 23.31
CA GLU A 386 17.42 -8.15 24.09
C GLU A 386 16.43 -7.09 23.60
N GLY A 387 15.18 -7.49 23.37
CA GLY A 387 14.11 -6.56 22.99
C GLY A 387 12.74 -7.23 22.94
N ASN A 388 11.76 -6.61 22.27
CA ASN A 388 10.39 -7.14 22.22
C ASN A 388 9.64 -6.95 20.89
N ILE A 389 9.69 -5.79 20.25
CA ILE A 389 9.03 -5.52 18.97
C ILE A 389 10.06 -5.12 17.92
N ASP A 390 10.05 -5.86 16.81
CA ASP A 390 10.91 -5.63 15.64
C ASP A 390 12.38 -5.40 16.06
N PHE A 391 12.82 -6.09 17.13
CA PHE A 391 14.01 -5.64 17.86
C PHE A 391 15.33 -5.98 17.15
N ILE A 392 15.26 -6.75 16.06
CA ILE A 392 16.26 -6.84 15.00
C ILE A 392 15.56 -6.48 13.67
N PHE A 393 15.80 -5.27 13.16
CA PHE A 393 15.15 -4.76 11.95
C PHE A 393 16.12 -4.01 11.02
N GLY A 394 15.68 -3.75 9.79
CA GLY A 394 16.46 -3.04 8.77
C GLY A 394 16.66 -3.81 7.48
N HIS A 395 17.56 -3.31 6.63
CA HIS A 395 17.76 -3.74 5.25
C HIS A 395 19.11 -4.44 5.01
N CYS A 396 19.94 -4.64 6.04
CA CYS A 396 21.28 -5.24 5.92
C CYS A 396 21.29 -6.69 5.38
N ALA A 397 22.47 -7.14 4.96
CA ALA A 397 22.85 -8.55 4.87
C ALA A 397 23.65 -8.89 6.14
N SER A 398 23.09 -9.67 7.06
CA SER A 398 23.80 -10.03 8.28
C SER A 398 23.73 -11.51 8.63
N VAL A 399 24.81 -11.98 9.25
CA VAL A 399 24.87 -13.28 9.92
C VAL A 399 25.06 -13.04 11.42
N PHE A 400 24.14 -13.56 12.21
CA PHE A 400 24.21 -13.72 13.65
C PHE A 400 24.68 -15.16 13.92
N GLN A 401 25.84 -15.34 14.55
CA GLN A 401 26.46 -16.65 14.79
C GLN A 401 26.75 -16.85 16.28
N ASP A 402 26.32 -17.97 16.84
CA ASP A 402 26.51 -18.33 18.26
C ASP A 402 25.91 -17.27 19.25
N CYS A 403 25.02 -16.40 18.77
CA CYS A 403 24.39 -15.32 19.54
C CYS A 403 23.24 -15.81 20.43
N THR A 404 22.97 -15.07 21.51
CA THR A 404 21.82 -15.28 22.41
C THR A 404 20.78 -14.19 22.19
N ILE A 405 19.59 -14.57 21.73
CA ILE A 405 18.50 -13.67 21.33
C ILE A 405 17.36 -13.82 22.33
N LEU A 406 17.06 -12.75 23.08
CA LEU A 406 16.15 -12.80 24.23
C LEU A 406 14.97 -11.85 24.08
N VAL A 407 13.76 -12.40 24.18
CA VAL A 407 12.54 -11.59 24.32
C VAL A 407 12.40 -11.12 25.76
N ARG A 408 12.19 -9.82 25.96
CA ARG A 408 11.92 -9.20 27.27
C ARG A 408 10.48 -8.67 27.37
N PRO A 409 9.98 -8.25 28.55
CA PRO A 409 8.64 -7.69 28.69
C PRO A 409 8.42 -6.40 27.86
N ARG A 410 7.14 -6.08 27.59
CA ARG A 410 6.75 -5.03 26.65
C ARG A 410 5.70 -4.04 27.19
N GLN A 411 5.16 -4.26 28.40
CA GLN A 411 4.23 -3.37 29.09
C GLN A 411 4.63 -3.17 30.56
N LEU A 412 4.14 -2.09 31.15
CA LEU A 412 4.11 -1.87 32.61
C LEU A 412 3.17 -2.85 33.36
N ASN A 413 2.36 -3.62 32.64
CA ASN A 413 1.40 -4.62 33.13
C ASN A 413 1.61 -5.97 32.39
N PRO A 414 2.82 -6.54 32.46
CA PRO A 414 3.22 -7.60 31.53
C PRO A 414 2.43 -8.91 31.68
N GLU A 415 1.83 -9.16 32.85
CA GLU A 415 1.00 -10.34 33.15
C GLU A 415 -0.27 -10.47 32.28
N LYS A 416 -0.64 -9.43 31.53
CA LYS A 416 -1.73 -9.44 30.54
C LYS A 416 -1.31 -10.07 29.21
N GLY A 417 -0.01 -10.21 28.96
CA GLY A 417 0.59 -10.84 27.79
C GLY A 417 0.44 -10.08 26.48
N GLU A 418 1.35 -10.36 25.56
CA GLU A 418 1.57 -9.57 24.34
C GLU A 418 2.07 -10.42 23.18
N ASP A 419 1.87 -9.92 21.96
CA ASP A 419 2.52 -10.40 20.74
C ASP A 419 3.89 -9.70 20.60
N ASN A 420 4.98 -10.46 20.69
CA ASN A 420 6.36 -10.01 20.52
C ASN A 420 6.98 -10.57 19.23
N VAL A 421 7.95 -9.84 18.65
CA VAL A 421 8.50 -10.11 17.32
C VAL A 421 10.00 -9.89 17.32
N ILE A 422 10.76 -10.95 17.00
CA ILE A 422 12.23 -10.89 16.98
C ILE A 422 12.72 -10.10 15.76
N THR A 423 12.25 -10.45 14.55
CA THR A 423 12.78 -9.85 13.32
C THR A 423 11.77 -9.11 12.45
N ALA A 424 12.24 -8.05 11.79
CA ALA A 424 11.47 -7.29 10.79
C ALA A 424 12.33 -6.91 9.57
N HIS A 425 12.73 -7.90 8.77
CA HIS A 425 13.63 -7.67 7.63
C HIS A 425 12.98 -6.85 6.50
N GLY A 426 13.74 -5.91 5.97
CA GLY A 426 13.29 -4.83 5.08
C GLY A 426 13.60 -4.98 3.59
N ARG A 427 13.93 -6.16 3.04
CA ARG A 427 14.22 -6.27 1.59
C ARG A 427 13.07 -5.73 0.70
N ILE A 428 13.34 -4.66 -0.06
CA ILE A 428 12.39 -3.95 -0.94
C ILE A 428 12.45 -4.41 -2.39
N ASP A 429 13.51 -5.12 -2.77
CA ASP A 429 13.72 -5.60 -4.13
C ASP A 429 14.36 -7.01 -4.14
N PRO A 430 13.89 -7.94 -4.98
CA PRO A 430 14.48 -9.28 -5.10
C PRO A 430 15.96 -9.27 -5.49
N ALA A 431 16.45 -8.23 -6.19
CA ALA A 431 17.86 -8.15 -6.59
C ALA A 431 18.83 -7.84 -5.42
N GLN A 432 18.32 -7.40 -4.26
CA GLN A 432 19.15 -7.12 -3.09
C GLN A 432 19.70 -8.44 -2.49
N PRO A 433 21.02 -8.55 -2.27
CA PRO A 433 21.64 -9.70 -1.61
C PRO A 433 21.40 -9.72 -0.08
N THR A 434 20.36 -9.04 0.42
CA THR A 434 20.16 -8.75 1.85
C THR A 434 19.21 -9.70 2.55
N GLY A 435 19.30 -9.80 3.87
CA GLY A 435 18.56 -10.75 4.70
C GLY A 435 19.23 -10.90 6.08
N PHE A 436 18.49 -11.44 7.05
CA PHE A 436 19.07 -11.89 8.31
C PHE A 436 19.29 -13.40 8.29
N VAL A 437 20.45 -13.85 8.76
CA VAL A 437 20.78 -15.27 8.97
C VAL A 437 21.12 -15.48 10.43
N PHE A 438 20.46 -16.42 11.09
CA PHE A 438 20.80 -16.87 12.45
C PHE A 438 21.40 -18.27 12.37
N GLN A 439 22.58 -18.47 12.96
CA GLN A 439 23.35 -19.71 12.94
C GLN A 439 23.77 -20.09 14.36
N ASN A 440 23.38 -21.29 14.80
CA ASN A 440 23.67 -21.82 16.14
C ASN A 440 23.16 -20.93 17.30
N CYS A 441 22.30 -19.95 17.02
CA CYS A 441 21.83 -19.01 18.04
C CYS A 441 20.87 -19.68 19.03
N LEU A 442 20.86 -19.18 20.27
CA LEU A 442 19.79 -19.46 21.23
C LEU A 442 18.68 -18.42 21.06
N VAL A 443 17.43 -18.88 20.95
CA VAL A 443 16.22 -18.04 20.95
C VAL A 443 15.39 -18.37 22.19
N ASN A 444 15.34 -17.44 23.15
CA ASN A 444 14.68 -17.62 24.43
C ASN A 444 14.03 -16.30 24.91
N GLY A 445 13.50 -16.25 26.14
CA GLY A 445 13.16 -15.02 26.84
C GLY A 445 14.20 -14.66 27.90
N THR A 446 14.20 -13.41 28.38
CA THR A 446 14.88 -13.06 29.63
C THR A 446 14.26 -13.83 30.81
N GLU A 447 14.98 -14.01 31.91
CA GLU A 447 14.46 -14.72 33.10
C GLU A 447 13.12 -14.12 33.59
N GLU A 448 13.02 -12.80 33.58
CA GLU A 448 11.79 -12.05 33.86
C GLU A 448 10.66 -12.43 32.89
N TYR A 449 10.93 -12.44 31.58
CA TYR A 449 9.92 -12.78 30.57
C TYR A 449 9.51 -14.25 30.62
N MET A 450 10.45 -15.17 30.89
CA MET A 450 10.14 -16.59 31.00
C MET A 450 9.31 -16.91 32.25
N ARG A 451 9.56 -16.22 33.37
CA ARG A 451 8.69 -16.27 34.57
C ARG A 451 7.26 -15.81 34.27
N LEU A 452 7.08 -14.77 33.45
CA LEU A 452 5.76 -14.31 32.99
C LEU A 452 5.10 -15.31 32.01
N TYR A 453 5.85 -15.77 31.00
CA TYR A 453 5.40 -16.77 30.03
C TYR A 453 4.93 -18.05 30.71
N TYR A 454 5.70 -18.62 31.65
CA TYR A 454 5.28 -19.82 32.38
C TYR A 454 4.08 -19.59 33.30
N GLY A 455 3.88 -18.36 33.78
CA GLY A 455 2.69 -17.97 34.53
C GLY A 455 1.40 -17.97 33.69
N ASN A 456 1.47 -17.56 32.41
CA ASN A 456 0.31 -17.58 31.51
C ASN A 456 0.70 -17.67 30.02
N PRO A 457 1.07 -18.85 29.49
CA PRO A 457 1.61 -18.98 28.14
C PRO A 457 0.60 -18.73 27.03
N LYS A 458 -0.71 -18.61 27.36
CA LYS A 458 -1.78 -18.33 26.39
C LYS A 458 -1.81 -16.87 25.92
N VAL A 459 -1.21 -15.95 26.68
CA VAL A 459 -1.21 -14.52 26.37
C VAL A 459 0.17 -14.02 25.90
N HIS A 460 1.26 -14.67 26.30
CA HIS A 460 2.63 -14.35 25.90
C HIS A 460 3.00 -15.05 24.58
N LYS A 461 2.84 -14.36 23.44
CA LYS A 461 3.07 -14.91 22.10
C LYS A 461 4.34 -14.33 21.49
N ASN A 462 5.20 -15.19 20.93
CA ASN A 462 6.48 -14.77 20.36
C ASN A 462 6.64 -15.33 18.94
N TYR A 463 7.06 -14.47 18.01
CA TYR A 463 7.27 -14.83 16.61
C TYR A 463 8.70 -14.55 16.17
N LEU A 464 9.25 -15.45 15.37
CA LEU A 464 10.55 -15.33 14.71
C LEU A 464 10.65 -14.06 13.85
N GLY A 465 9.57 -13.65 13.20
CA GLY A 465 9.52 -12.38 12.48
C GLY A 465 8.23 -12.01 11.77
N ARG A 466 8.24 -10.83 11.13
CA ARG A 466 7.16 -10.31 10.26
C ARG A 466 7.68 -9.48 9.08
N PRO A 467 7.03 -9.57 7.89
CA PRO A 467 7.55 -8.94 6.68
C PRO A 467 7.33 -7.43 6.67
N TRP A 468 8.39 -6.68 7.01
CA TRP A 468 8.36 -5.21 6.97
C TRP A 468 8.25 -4.68 5.54
N LYS A 469 8.83 -5.38 4.56
CA LYS A 469 8.82 -5.03 3.13
C LYS A 469 8.57 -6.28 2.26
N GLU A 470 8.31 -6.06 0.98
CA GLU A 470 7.75 -7.05 0.04
C GLU A 470 8.59 -8.33 -0.16
N PHE A 471 9.92 -8.27 -0.04
CA PHE A 471 10.83 -9.40 -0.30
C PHE A 471 11.58 -9.86 0.95
N SER A 472 11.09 -9.48 2.14
CA SER A 472 11.67 -9.74 3.47
C SER A 472 12.36 -11.11 3.56
N ARG A 473 13.62 -11.16 4.01
CA ARG A 473 14.40 -12.41 4.08
C ARG A 473 14.99 -12.63 5.47
N THR A 474 14.70 -13.79 6.06
CA THR A 474 15.15 -14.18 7.39
C THR A 474 15.27 -15.69 7.47
N VAL A 475 16.38 -16.21 7.98
CA VAL A 475 16.56 -17.66 8.15
C VAL A 475 17.14 -18.03 9.51
N PHE A 476 16.69 -19.16 10.06
CA PHE A 476 17.22 -19.75 11.29
C PHE A 476 17.76 -21.14 11.00
N ILE A 477 19.05 -21.33 11.26
CA ILE A 477 19.83 -22.52 10.89
C ILE A 477 20.52 -23.07 12.15
N ASN A 478 20.24 -24.32 12.50
CA ASN A 478 20.79 -25.03 13.66
C ASN A 478 20.62 -24.28 15.01
N CYS A 479 19.63 -23.39 15.12
CA CYS A 479 19.36 -22.61 16.33
C CYS A 479 18.63 -23.46 17.38
N GLU A 480 18.90 -23.20 18.66
CA GLU A 480 18.11 -23.74 19.77
C GLU A 480 16.95 -22.79 20.04
N MET A 481 15.71 -23.29 19.99
CA MET A 481 14.48 -22.50 20.08
C MET A 481 13.64 -22.96 21.26
N GLU A 482 13.50 -22.10 22.27
CA GLU A 482 12.75 -22.43 23.47
C GLU A 482 11.23 -22.38 23.29
N ALA A 483 10.51 -22.89 24.30
CA ALA A 483 9.05 -23.08 24.27
C ALA A 483 8.22 -21.80 24.02
N LEU A 484 8.81 -20.60 24.17
CA LEU A 484 8.10 -19.33 24.05
C LEU A 484 7.56 -19.03 22.64
N LEU A 485 8.09 -19.66 21.60
CA LEU A 485 7.67 -19.41 20.21
C LEU A 485 6.29 -20.00 19.91
N MET A 486 5.47 -19.22 19.21
CA MET A 486 4.20 -19.70 18.66
C MET A 486 4.42 -20.79 17.61
N ALA A 487 3.53 -21.78 17.55
CA ALA A 487 3.62 -22.87 16.58
C ALA A 487 3.65 -22.37 15.13
N GLU A 488 2.88 -21.31 14.86
CA GLU A 488 2.86 -20.54 13.60
C GLU A 488 4.26 -20.06 13.15
N GLY A 489 5.16 -19.81 14.11
CA GLY A 489 6.53 -19.30 13.94
C GLY A 489 6.61 -17.84 13.51
N TRP A 490 5.80 -17.42 12.55
CA TRP A 490 5.92 -16.14 11.85
C TRP A 490 4.56 -15.43 11.75
N MET A 491 4.53 -14.10 11.92
CA MET A 491 3.28 -13.33 11.83
C MET A 491 3.21 -12.44 10.58
N PRO A 492 2.03 -12.24 9.96
CA PRO A 492 1.86 -11.23 8.91
C PRO A 492 1.94 -9.83 9.51
N MET A 493 2.68 -8.89 8.88
CA MET A 493 2.74 -7.52 9.40
C MET A 493 1.47 -6.72 9.11
N ASN A 494 0.92 -6.77 7.89
CA ASN A 494 -0.30 -6.06 7.53
C ASN A 494 -1.01 -6.65 6.28
N GLY A 495 -1.79 -7.72 6.48
CA GLY A 495 -2.45 -8.46 5.39
C GLY A 495 -1.45 -9.30 4.57
N GLU A 496 -1.73 -9.54 3.29
CA GLU A 496 -0.90 -10.38 2.40
C GLU A 496 0.44 -9.74 1.95
N VAL A 497 0.86 -8.61 2.54
CA VAL A 497 2.10 -7.92 2.15
C VAL A 497 3.30 -8.85 2.36
N GLY A 498 4.03 -9.13 1.28
CA GLY A 498 5.20 -9.99 1.26
C GLY A 498 4.94 -11.50 1.33
N LEU A 499 3.74 -11.98 1.70
CA LEU A 499 3.52 -13.41 1.98
C LEU A 499 3.74 -14.36 0.78
N LYS A 500 3.78 -13.82 -0.43
CA LYS A 500 4.02 -14.54 -1.70
C LYS A 500 5.48 -14.45 -2.18
N THR A 501 6.28 -13.57 -1.60
CA THR A 501 7.57 -13.07 -2.13
C THR A 501 8.70 -12.96 -1.10
N LEU A 502 8.39 -13.04 0.20
CA LEU A 502 9.35 -13.14 1.30
C LEU A 502 10.04 -14.51 1.32
N PHE A 503 11.21 -14.63 1.95
CA PHE A 503 11.80 -15.94 2.25
C PHE A 503 12.11 -16.08 3.74
N TYR A 504 11.25 -16.83 4.44
CA TYR A 504 11.40 -17.19 5.85
C TYR A 504 11.72 -18.67 5.96
N GLY A 505 13.00 -18.99 6.18
CA GLY A 505 13.54 -20.34 6.06
C GLY A 505 13.99 -20.91 7.41
N GLU A 506 13.65 -22.17 7.67
CA GLU A 506 14.12 -22.90 8.85
C GLU A 506 14.85 -24.19 8.44
N PHE A 507 15.95 -24.52 9.13
CA PHE A 507 16.73 -25.75 8.93
C PHE A 507 17.44 -26.19 10.22
N GLY A 508 17.38 -27.48 10.56
CA GLY A 508 18.19 -28.07 11.64
C GLY A 508 17.97 -27.54 13.06
N ASN A 509 17.00 -26.64 13.26
CA ASN A 509 16.68 -26.02 14.54
C ASN A 509 16.17 -27.06 15.56
N LYS A 510 16.44 -26.81 16.83
CA LYS A 510 16.17 -27.70 17.97
C LYS A 510 15.36 -26.99 19.06
N GLY A 511 14.96 -27.72 20.09
CA GLY A 511 14.19 -27.18 21.21
C GLY A 511 12.69 -27.11 20.93
N LYS A 512 11.91 -26.79 21.97
CA LYS A 512 10.44 -26.87 21.96
C LYS A 512 9.78 -25.91 20.96
N GLY A 513 10.42 -24.79 20.62
CA GLY A 513 9.93 -23.82 19.64
C GLY A 513 10.22 -24.17 18.18
N SER A 514 11.04 -25.18 17.91
CA SER A 514 11.47 -25.56 16.55
C SER A 514 10.49 -26.45 15.77
N ASP A 515 9.37 -26.86 16.37
CA ASP A 515 8.40 -27.71 15.66
C ASP A 515 7.84 -27.01 14.41
N LEU A 516 8.06 -27.66 13.26
CA LEU A 516 7.66 -27.17 11.94
C LEU A 516 6.26 -27.64 11.52
N ALA A 517 5.54 -28.40 12.35
CA ALA A 517 4.21 -28.93 12.01
C ALA A 517 3.10 -27.85 12.07
N GLY A 518 3.19 -26.90 13.01
CA GLY A 518 2.23 -25.81 13.17
C GLY A 518 2.54 -24.54 12.36
N ARG A 519 3.65 -24.51 11.61
CA ARG A 519 4.15 -23.31 10.93
C ARG A 519 3.17 -22.80 9.87
N VAL A 520 3.13 -21.48 9.70
CA VAL A 520 2.33 -20.84 8.65
C VAL A 520 2.68 -21.39 7.25
N ALA A 521 1.66 -21.73 6.46
CA ALA A 521 1.81 -22.30 5.12
C ALA A 521 2.47 -21.38 4.07
N TRP A 522 2.86 -20.16 4.46
CA TRP A 522 3.64 -19.21 3.66
C TRP A 522 5.09 -19.04 4.14
N SER A 523 5.53 -19.80 5.15
CA SER A 523 6.96 -19.98 5.50
C SER A 523 7.63 -21.00 4.56
N SER A 524 8.92 -21.24 4.73
CA SER A 524 9.72 -22.13 3.89
C SER A 524 10.62 -23.02 4.74
N ARG A 525 10.95 -24.21 4.22
CA ARG A 525 12.10 -25.00 4.70
C ARG A 525 13.26 -24.78 3.73
N ILE A 526 14.48 -24.72 4.25
CA ILE A 526 15.68 -24.61 3.39
C ILE A 526 16.08 -26.03 2.97
N PRO A 527 16.26 -26.33 1.67
CA PRO A 527 16.82 -27.62 1.24
C PRO A 527 18.27 -27.77 1.75
N ALA A 528 18.67 -28.97 2.13
CA ALA A 528 19.96 -29.24 2.77
C ALA A 528 21.15 -28.82 1.86
N GLU A 529 21.00 -29.06 0.56
CA GLU A 529 21.88 -28.67 -0.53
C GLU A 529 22.05 -27.15 -0.71
N HIS A 530 21.21 -26.34 -0.07
CA HIS A 530 21.21 -24.87 -0.19
C HIS A 530 21.53 -24.14 1.13
N VAL A 531 21.70 -24.85 2.25
CA VAL A 531 22.06 -24.25 3.55
C VAL A 531 23.36 -23.43 3.45
N ASN A 532 24.34 -23.91 2.67
CA ASN A 532 25.63 -23.25 2.48
C ASN A 532 25.54 -21.87 1.80
N VAL A 533 24.44 -21.53 1.11
CA VAL A 533 24.18 -20.19 0.55
C VAL A 533 24.15 -19.12 1.64
N TYR A 534 23.71 -19.50 2.85
CA TYR A 534 23.62 -18.61 4.01
C TYR A 534 24.88 -18.62 4.90
N SER A 535 25.94 -19.34 4.53
CA SER A 535 27.22 -19.30 5.24
C SER A 535 27.83 -17.90 5.27
N VAL A 536 28.70 -17.61 6.26
CA VAL A 536 29.42 -16.33 6.39
C VAL A 536 30.19 -15.98 5.09
N GLU A 537 30.78 -16.99 4.43
CA GLU A 537 31.48 -16.83 3.17
C GLU A 537 30.53 -16.50 2.01
N ASN A 538 29.50 -17.32 1.75
CA ASN A 538 28.64 -17.08 0.59
C ASN A 538 27.73 -15.85 0.77
N PHE A 539 27.17 -15.65 1.97
CA PHE A 539 26.14 -14.63 2.21
C PHE A 539 26.71 -13.22 2.38
N ILE A 540 27.79 -13.06 3.16
CA ILE A 540 28.42 -11.76 3.45
C ILE A 540 29.88 -11.65 2.98
N GLN A 541 30.39 -12.63 2.22
CA GLN A 541 31.77 -12.62 1.67
C GLN A 541 32.85 -12.51 2.76
N GLY A 542 32.55 -13.06 3.94
CA GLY A 542 33.35 -12.94 5.17
C GLY A 542 34.61 -13.82 5.23
N SER A 543 35.25 -14.09 4.10
CA SER A 543 36.55 -14.80 4.04
C SER A 543 37.68 -13.90 4.54
N VAL A 544 38.67 -14.46 5.24
CA VAL A 544 39.82 -13.70 5.76
C VAL A 544 40.75 -13.28 4.61
N ARG A 545 40.62 -12.04 4.13
CA ARG A 545 41.68 -11.41 3.31
C ARG A 545 42.96 -11.34 4.16
N GLY A 546 44.01 -11.98 3.67
CA GLY A 546 45.25 -12.17 4.41
C GLY A 546 45.95 -10.87 4.79
N SER A 547 46.62 -10.89 5.94
CA SER A 547 47.44 -9.79 6.45
C SER A 547 48.75 -9.65 5.66
N GLY A 548 48.69 -9.04 4.47
CA GLY A 548 49.82 -8.27 3.95
C GLY A 548 49.94 -7.00 4.79
N GLY A 549 51.08 -6.64 5.38
CA GLY A 549 52.45 -7.03 4.98
C GLY A 549 52.90 -6.07 3.89
N GLY A 550 53.44 -4.92 4.28
CA GLY A 550 53.74 -3.81 3.38
C GLY A 550 55.00 -4.05 2.55
N SER A 551 54.95 -3.60 1.29
CA SER A 551 56.12 -3.31 0.46
C SER A 551 55.78 -2.12 -0.44
N GLU A 552 56.80 -1.36 -0.82
CA GLU A 552 56.66 -0.05 -1.46
C GLU A 552 56.47 -0.13 -2.99
N GLY A 553 56.14 1.01 -3.59
CA GLY A 553 55.57 1.15 -4.93
C GLY A 553 56.47 0.84 -6.13
N GLY A 554 55.88 0.91 -7.31
CA GLY A 554 56.62 0.77 -8.57
C GLY A 554 55.77 0.71 -9.83
N GLY A 555 55.85 1.77 -10.65
CA GLY A 555 55.88 1.68 -12.12
C GLY A 555 54.60 1.34 -12.90
N ALA A 556 54.45 1.97 -14.06
CA ALA A 556 53.51 1.55 -15.10
C ALA A 556 54.26 0.77 -16.20
N GLY A 557 53.59 -0.22 -16.81
CA GLY A 557 54.11 -0.96 -17.96
C GLY A 557 53.06 -1.95 -18.48
N GLY A 558 52.86 -1.98 -19.81
CA GLY A 558 51.97 -2.94 -20.46
C GLY A 558 52.76 -4.09 -21.11
N GLY A 559 52.13 -5.25 -21.29
CA GLY A 559 52.78 -6.40 -21.93
C GLY A 559 51.82 -7.54 -22.28
N THR A 560 51.93 -8.01 -23.51
CA THR A 560 51.27 -9.22 -24.04
C THR A 560 51.95 -10.50 -23.54
N GLY A 561 51.22 -11.62 -23.48
CA GLY A 561 51.82 -12.95 -23.28
C GLY A 561 50.81 -14.03 -22.90
N GLY A 562 50.84 -15.18 -23.56
CA GLY A 562 50.00 -16.34 -23.26
C GLY A 562 50.81 -17.58 -22.88
N GLY A 563 50.12 -18.58 -22.31
CA GLY A 563 50.70 -19.85 -21.83
C GLY A 563 51.25 -19.78 -20.40
N GLY A 564 51.35 -20.88 -19.65
CA GLY A 564 50.82 -22.23 -19.93
C GLY A 564 51.54 -23.36 -19.16
N VAL A 565 50.94 -24.56 -19.22
CA VAL A 565 51.54 -25.87 -18.84
C VAL A 565 51.64 -26.17 -17.33
N VAL A 566 51.76 -27.47 -17.01
CA VAL A 566 51.60 -28.13 -15.71
C VAL A 566 52.89 -28.87 -15.30
N ALA A 567 53.21 -28.86 -14.00
CA ALA A 567 53.94 -29.87 -13.20
C ALA A 567 54.17 -29.27 -11.79
N ALA A 568 53.95 -29.89 -10.63
CA ALA A 568 53.87 -31.28 -10.18
C ALA A 568 55.21 -32.04 -10.15
N GLU A 569 55.87 -32.11 -8.98
CA GLU A 569 56.53 -33.31 -8.45
C GLU A 569 57.09 -33.14 -7.01
N VAL A 570 57.15 -34.27 -6.27
CA VAL A 570 58.22 -34.72 -5.33
C VAL A 570 58.57 -33.90 -4.06
N ALA A 571 58.91 -34.50 -2.90
CA ALA A 571 58.57 -35.79 -2.27
C ALA A 571 59.08 -35.82 -0.79
N GLY A 572 58.61 -36.79 0.00
CA GLY A 572 59.22 -37.18 1.29
C GLY A 572 58.77 -36.37 2.53
N GLY A 573 58.82 -36.92 3.75
CA GLY A 573 59.14 -38.31 4.08
C GLY A 573 59.01 -38.69 5.57
N VAL A 574 58.28 -39.78 5.82
CA VAL A 574 58.51 -40.84 6.84
C VAL A 574 58.85 -40.45 8.30
N GLY A 575 57.94 -40.82 9.22
CA GLY A 575 58.22 -41.06 10.65
C GLY A 575 56.97 -40.90 11.54
N GLY A 576 56.61 -41.81 12.46
CA GLY A 576 57.11 -43.18 12.67
C GLY A 576 56.81 -43.75 14.08
N ASN A 577 55.85 -44.69 14.18
CA ASN A 577 55.54 -45.58 15.32
C ASN A 577 54.97 -45.01 16.65
N GLY A 578 54.16 -45.85 17.33
CA GLY A 578 53.68 -45.70 18.73
C GLY A 578 52.38 -44.89 18.91
N GLY A 579 51.28 -45.40 19.50
CA GLY A 579 50.91 -46.77 19.90
C GLY A 579 50.72 -46.98 21.40
N GLY A 580 49.47 -46.97 21.92
CA GLY A 580 49.16 -47.47 23.28
C GLY A 580 47.83 -47.06 23.96
N VAL A 581 46.92 -48.04 24.11
CA VAL A 581 46.07 -48.40 25.29
C VAL A 581 45.10 -47.38 25.97
N GLY A 582 43.85 -47.86 26.25
CA GLY A 582 42.90 -47.35 27.28
C GLY A 582 41.72 -46.50 26.74
N GLY A 583 40.45 -46.59 27.18
CA GLY A 583 39.77 -47.36 28.25
C GLY A 583 39.54 -46.55 29.55
N GLY A 584 38.38 -46.51 30.22
CA GLY A 584 37.03 -47.06 30.00
C GLY A 584 36.10 -46.87 31.24
N GLY A 585 34.79 -47.24 31.17
CA GLY A 585 33.81 -47.24 32.30
C GLY A 585 32.81 -46.05 32.33
N GLY A 586 31.60 -46.10 32.92
CA GLY A 586 30.80 -47.17 33.58
C GLY A 586 29.26 -46.86 33.46
N VAL A 587 28.27 -47.76 33.61
CA VAL A 587 27.74 -48.57 34.76
C VAL A 587 27.38 -47.75 36.02
N ALA A 588 26.26 -47.92 36.77
CA ALA A 588 25.01 -48.75 36.71
C ALA A 588 23.86 -48.00 37.48
N ALA A 589 22.55 -48.08 37.17
CA ALA A 589 21.49 -49.12 37.40
C ALA A 589 20.92 -49.27 38.86
N ALA A 590 19.58 -49.21 39.03
CA ALA A 590 18.82 -49.66 40.24
C ALA A 590 17.28 -49.85 40.03
N TRP A 591 16.76 -51.00 40.51
CA TRP A 591 15.40 -51.49 40.93
C TRP A 591 14.12 -50.62 40.81
N VAL A 592 12.88 -51.06 40.44
CA VAL A 592 12.12 -52.36 40.36
C VAL A 592 11.27 -52.75 41.60
N VAL A 593 9.92 -52.77 41.45
CA VAL A 593 8.87 -53.65 42.08
C VAL A 593 7.61 -53.66 41.13
N ALA A 594 6.65 -54.60 41.28
CA ALA A 594 5.47 -54.81 40.40
C ALA A 594 4.09 -54.70 41.14
N ASP A 595 3.01 -55.23 40.51
CA ASP A 595 1.58 -55.28 40.92
C ASP A 595 0.79 -53.94 40.92
N GLY A 596 -0.55 -53.90 40.72
CA GLY A 596 -1.50 -54.92 40.27
C GLY A 596 -3.00 -54.59 40.53
N GLY A 597 -3.85 -54.53 39.48
CA GLY A 597 -5.33 -54.41 39.58
C GLY A 597 -5.90 -53.02 39.99
N VAL A 598 -7.22 -52.73 39.98
CA VAL A 598 -8.42 -53.38 39.40
C VAL A 598 -9.52 -52.29 39.16
N ASP A 599 -10.43 -52.48 38.19
CA ASP A 599 -11.80 -51.88 38.07
C ASP A 599 -12.00 -50.33 38.11
N ALA A 600 -13.11 -49.71 37.69
CA ALA A 600 -14.14 -49.92 36.64
C ALA A 600 -14.83 -48.53 36.45
N CYS A 601 -15.61 -48.14 35.42
CA CYS A 601 -16.32 -48.77 34.29
C CYS A 601 -16.04 -47.91 33.03
N GLY A 602 -16.24 -48.28 31.75
CA GLY A 602 -17.06 -49.32 31.11
C GLY A 602 -17.89 -48.65 29.98
N GLY A 603 -18.10 -49.23 28.79
CA GLY A 603 -17.47 -50.41 28.20
C GLY A 603 -18.15 -50.88 26.89
N ARG A 604 -17.37 -51.49 25.99
CA ARG A 604 -17.77 -52.25 24.77
C ARG A 604 -18.44 -51.48 23.61
N GLN A 605 -18.62 -52.06 22.42
CA GLN A 605 -17.67 -52.79 21.54
C GLN A 605 -18.25 -52.86 20.10
N TRP A 606 -17.37 -52.96 19.10
CA TRP A 606 -17.59 -53.21 17.67
C TRP A 606 -18.70 -54.22 17.28
N GLN A 607 -19.39 -54.00 16.14
CA GLN A 607 -19.08 -54.69 14.86
C GLN A 607 -19.93 -54.22 13.65
N LEU A 608 -19.59 -54.71 12.45
CA LEU A 608 -20.28 -54.46 11.16
C LEU A 608 -21.44 -55.43 10.94
N ILE A 609 -22.39 -55.05 10.06
CA ILE A 609 -22.96 -55.90 8.98
C ILE A 609 -23.65 -54.99 7.93
N THR A 610 -23.77 -55.48 6.70
CA THR A 610 -24.39 -54.87 5.48
C THR A 610 -25.26 -55.96 4.80
N PRO A 611 -25.97 -55.76 3.66
CA PRO A 611 -26.10 -54.60 2.76
C PRO A 611 -27.61 -54.33 2.41
N GLU A 612 -27.91 -54.03 1.13
CA GLU A 612 -29.24 -54.11 0.46
C GLU A 612 -30.34 -53.08 0.86
N ASP A 613 -31.20 -52.58 -0.04
CA ASP A 613 -31.06 -52.43 -1.50
C ASP A 613 -32.04 -51.36 -2.06
N GLU A 614 -31.93 -51.05 -3.37
CA GLU A 614 -32.99 -50.66 -4.35
C GLU A 614 -32.58 -49.55 -5.34
N ALA A 615 -32.98 -49.76 -6.61
CA ALA A 615 -32.78 -48.85 -7.75
C ALA A 615 -34.07 -48.06 -8.07
N PRO A 616 -34.11 -47.32 -9.20
CA PRO A 616 -34.93 -47.88 -10.29
C PRO A 616 -34.34 -47.71 -11.71
N VAL A 617 -35.03 -48.32 -12.69
CA VAL A 617 -34.63 -48.54 -14.09
C VAL A 617 -35.54 -47.72 -15.05
N PRO A 618 -35.06 -47.24 -16.22
CA PRO A 618 -35.89 -46.62 -17.29
C PRO A 618 -36.54 -47.69 -18.21
N PRO A 619 -37.26 -47.41 -19.35
CA PRO A 619 -37.56 -46.13 -20.05
C PRO A 619 -39.04 -45.96 -20.56
N GLU A 620 -39.26 -45.01 -21.50
CA GLU A 620 -40.19 -45.03 -22.68
C GLU A 620 -41.65 -44.46 -22.72
N CYS A 621 -42.02 -44.05 -23.95
CA CYS A 621 -43.35 -43.87 -24.62
C CYS A 621 -44.44 -42.84 -24.22
N VAL A 622 -44.36 -41.63 -24.81
CA VAL A 622 -45.20 -41.11 -25.95
C VAL A 622 -46.57 -41.80 -26.21
N PRO A 623 -47.75 -41.10 -26.31
CA PRO A 623 -48.14 -40.45 -27.59
C PRO A 623 -49.12 -39.23 -27.64
N GLN A 624 -48.83 -38.35 -28.64
CA GLN A 624 -49.72 -37.61 -29.59
C GLN A 624 -50.83 -36.58 -29.19
N GLY A 625 -51.08 -35.65 -30.13
CA GLY A 625 -52.22 -34.69 -30.15
C GLY A 625 -51.82 -33.21 -30.39
N SER A 626 -51.15 -32.78 -31.47
CA SER A 626 -51.55 -32.69 -32.90
C SER A 626 -52.28 -31.38 -33.31
N ASN A 627 -51.89 -30.82 -34.47
CA ASN A 627 -52.46 -29.68 -35.24
C ASN A 627 -52.13 -28.24 -34.76
N SER A 628 -51.94 -27.24 -35.65
CA SER A 628 -51.58 -27.23 -37.09
C SER A 628 -51.36 -25.77 -37.57
N GLY A 629 -50.45 -25.51 -38.52
CA GLY A 629 -50.49 -24.27 -39.32
C GLY A 629 -49.16 -23.52 -39.53
N SER A 630 -48.43 -23.86 -40.60
CA SER A 630 -47.54 -22.94 -41.33
C SER A 630 -48.29 -22.45 -42.60
N PRO A 631 -47.83 -21.47 -43.43
CA PRO A 631 -46.53 -21.56 -44.12
C PRO A 631 -45.86 -20.22 -44.57
N LEU A 632 -44.78 -20.38 -45.36
CA LEU A 632 -44.16 -19.48 -46.35
C LEU A 632 -43.15 -18.37 -45.92
N TYR A 633 -41.96 -18.54 -46.52
CA TYR A 633 -40.89 -17.57 -46.83
C TYR A 633 -41.32 -16.60 -47.98
N PRO A 634 -40.61 -15.51 -48.34
CA PRO A 634 -39.13 -15.43 -48.42
C PRO A 634 -38.42 -14.09 -48.08
N SER A 635 -37.09 -14.14 -48.12
CA SER A 635 -36.18 -12.97 -48.23
C SER A 635 -36.26 -12.35 -49.65
N PRO A 636 -35.91 -11.05 -49.82
CA PRO A 636 -34.52 -10.76 -50.23
C PRO A 636 -33.95 -9.41 -49.73
N SER A 637 -32.64 -9.23 -49.95
CA SER A 637 -31.92 -7.94 -49.83
C SER A 637 -31.92 -7.14 -51.14
N PRO A 638 -31.88 -5.80 -51.07
CA PRO A 638 -30.97 -5.05 -51.96
C PRO A 638 -30.23 -3.87 -51.31
N SER A 639 -29.31 -3.28 -52.08
CA SER A 639 -28.36 -2.21 -51.68
C SER A 639 -28.81 -0.81 -52.23
N PRO A 640 -28.15 0.32 -51.89
CA PRO A 640 -28.68 1.69 -52.08
C PRO A 640 -28.37 2.31 -53.46
N PRO A 641 -29.01 3.44 -53.85
CA PRO A 641 -28.39 4.79 -53.71
C PRO A 641 -29.49 5.90 -53.50
N PRO A 642 -29.32 7.21 -53.80
CA PRO A 642 -28.14 8.05 -54.04
C PRO A 642 -28.06 9.32 -53.13
N SER A 643 -27.15 10.24 -53.45
CA SER A 643 -26.86 11.52 -52.76
C SER A 643 -27.43 12.77 -53.46
N SER A 644 -27.54 13.90 -52.74
CA SER A 644 -27.58 15.25 -53.32
C SER A 644 -26.75 16.27 -52.52
N SER A 645 -26.22 17.28 -53.23
CA SER A 645 -25.42 18.42 -52.72
C SER A 645 -26.35 19.65 -52.47
N SER A 646 -25.94 20.86 -52.06
CA SER A 646 -24.80 21.70 -52.47
C SER A 646 -24.60 22.90 -51.49
N LEU A 647 -23.35 23.30 -51.17
CA LEU A 647 -22.51 24.39 -51.74
C LEU A 647 -22.63 25.78 -51.07
N PHE A 648 -21.48 26.33 -50.66
CA PHE A 648 -21.03 27.72 -50.93
C PHE A 648 -19.52 27.84 -50.63
N SER A 649 -18.82 28.79 -51.28
CA SER A 649 -17.35 28.89 -51.26
C SER A 649 -16.79 30.28 -50.94
N PHE A 650 -15.49 30.28 -50.61
CA PHE A 650 -14.42 31.29 -50.70
C PHE A 650 -13.77 31.63 -49.33
N SER A 651 -12.46 31.89 -49.21
CA SER A 651 -11.38 31.98 -50.22
C SER A 651 -10.04 31.40 -49.71
N SER A 652 -8.98 31.47 -50.52
CA SER A 652 -7.69 30.78 -50.32
C SER A 652 -6.67 31.50 -49.43
N HIS A 653 -5.94 30.73 -48.61
CA HIS A 653 -4.54 30.97 -48.22
C HIS A 653 -3.80 29.62 -48.13
N GLN A 654 -2.52 29.57 -48.53
CA GLN A 654 -1.74 28.32 -48.53
C GLN A 654 -1.13 28.00 -47.14
N PRO A 655 -1.22 26.76 -46.64
CA PRO A 655 -0.42 26.29 -45.51
C PRO A 655 0.94 25.69 -45.94
N PRO A 656 1.94 25.65 -45.03
CA PRO A 656 3.26 25.04 -45.28
C PRO A 656 3.21 23.50 -45.48
N PRO A 657 4.29 22.87 -45.98
CA PRO A 657 4.32 21.45 -46.31
C PRO A 657 4.04 20.52 -45.11
N PRO A 658 3.42 19.34 -45.34
CA PRO A 658 2.95 18.47 -44.28
C PRO A 658 4.10 17.76 -43.53
N PRO A 659 3.98 17.55 -42.20
CA PRO A 659 4.93 16.73 -41.45
C PRO A 659 4.87 15.25 -41.88
N VAL A 660 6.01 14.56 -41.76
CA VAL A 660 6.20 13.18 -42.22
C VAL A 660 5.19 12.22 -41.60
N ARG A 661 4.46 11.47 -42.45
CA ARG A 661 3.56 10.41 -42.00
C ARG A 661 4.34 9.21 -41.47
N HIS A 662 4.43 9.06 -40.15
CA HIS A 662 4.75 7.78 -39.55
C HIS A 662 3.62 6.77 -39.83
N HIS A 663 3.86 5.83 -40.74
CA HIS A 663 2.96 4.71 -40.98
C HIS A 663 2.90 3.80 -39.75
N ARG A 664 1.67 3.46 -39.32
CA ARG A 664 1.42 2.52 -38.22
C ARG A 664 1.42 1.08 -38.72
N SER A 665 1.71 0.13 -37.85
CA SER A 665 1.32 -1.26 -38.11
C SER A 665 -0.22 -1.41 -38.04
N PRO A 666 -0.85 -2.23 -38.90
CA PRO A 666 -2.28 -2.48 -38.84
C PRO A 666 -2.74 -3.11 -37.50
N SER A 667 -1.88 -3.88 -36.83
CA SER A 667 -2.20 -4.60 -35.59
C SER A 667 -2.54 -3.67 -34.43
N GLN A 668 -1.73 -2.63 -34.18
CA GLN A 668 -1.95 -1.69 -33.07
C GLN A 668 -3.29 -0.94 -33.20
N SER A 669 -3.67 -0.56 -34.42
CA SER A 669 -4.96 0.08 -34.71
C SER A 669 -6.15 -0.85 -34.44
N ASN A 670 -5.98 -2.16 -34.66
CA ASN A 670 -7.03 -3.15 -34.42
C ASN A 670 -7.18 -3.50 -32.93
N GLN A 671 -6.08 -3.54 -32.16
CA GLN A 671 -6.14 -3.82 -30.72
C GLN A 671 -6.75 -2.65 -29.92
N ILE A 672 -6.51 -1.40 -30.32
CA ILE A 672 -7.22 -0.24 -29.75
C ILE A 672 -8.73 -0.33 -30.03
N ARG A 673 -9.13 -0.68 -31.26
CA ARG A 673 -10.54 -0.92 -31.60
C ARG A 673 -11.16 -2.05 -30.78
N GLN A 674 -10.49 -3.20 -30.68
CA GLN A 674 -10.94 -4.33 -29.86
C GLN A 674 -11.12 -3.96 -28.38
N ALA A 675 -10.25 -3.14 -27.80
CA ALA A 675 -10.41 -2.64 -26.44
C ALA A 675 -11.53 -1.58 -26.30
N CYS A 676 -11.77 -0.79 -27.35
CA CYS A 676 -12.85 0.20 -27.38
C CYS A 676 -14.25 -0.39 -27.64
N ASN A 677 -14.35 -1.54 -28.32
CA ASN A 677 -15.59 -2.30 -28.47
C ASN A 677 -16.24 -2.63 -27.11
N ALA A 678 -15.41 -2.80 -26.07
CA ALA A 678 -15.84 -3.07 -24.70
C ALA A 678 -16.46 -1.84 -23.98
N THR A 679 -16.57 -0.67 -24.64
CA THR A 679 -17.04 0.59 -24.06
C THR A 679 -18.32 1.10 -24.72
N ARG A 680 -19.04 1.99 -24.03
CA ARG A 680 -20.26 2.63 -24.57
C ARG A 680 -19.93 3.76 -25.56
N ASN A 681 -18.88 4.55 -25.32
CA ASN A 681 -18.53 5.69 -26.16
C ASN A 681 -17.37 5.33 -27.11
N GLN A 682 -17.60 4.35 -27.99
CA GLN A 682 -16.56 3.71 -28.82
C GLN A 682 -15.74 4.71 -29.67
N GLN A 683 -16.41 5.61 -30.40
CA GLN A 683 -15.76 6.63 -31.22
C GLN A 683 -14.87 7.59 -30.39
N LEU A 684 -15.30 7.92 -29.17
CA LEU A 684 -14.56 8.76 -28.22
C LEU A 684 -13.38 8.00 -27.61
N CYS A 685 -13.55 6.70 -27.34
CA CYS A 685 -12.49 5.78 -26.91
C CYS A 685 -11.40 5.69 -27.99
N GLU A 686 -11.77 5.33 -29.22
CA GLU A 686 -10.83 5.24 -30.32
C GLU A 686 -10.09 6.55 -30.52
N THR A 687 -10.82 7.68 -30.55
CA THR A 687 -10.25 9.00 -30.87
C THR A 687 -9.29 9.52 -29.81
N SER A 688 -9.56 9.26 -28.52
CA SER A 688 -8.63 9.61 -27.45
C SER A 688 -7.45 8.65 -27.31
N LEU A 689 -7.65 7.36 -27.58
CA LEU A 689 -6.62 6.33 -27.45
C LEU A 689 -5.80 6.11 -28.73
N ARG A 690 -6.01 6.88 -29.81
CA ARG A 690 -5.22 6.75 -31.06
C ARG A 690 -3.72 6.81 -30.83
N HIS A 691 -3.24 7.50 -29.80
CA HIS A 691 -1.81 7.64 -29.50
C HIS A 691 -1.33 6.74 -28.35
N SER A 692 -2.09 5.69 -28.00
CA SER A 692 -1.63 4.67 -27.05
C SER A 692 -0.32 4.03 -27.53
N PRO A 693 0.78 4.12 -26.75
CA PRO A 693 2.07 3.56 -27.13
C PRO A 693 2.14 2.04 -26.96
N SER A 694 1.06 1.39 -26.50
CA SER A 694 1.02 -0.04 -26.22
C SER A 694 -0.21 -0.72 -26.79
N THR A 695 -0.04 -2.01 -27.08
CA THR A 695 -1.03 -2.98 -27.55
C THR A 695 -1.60 -3.85 -26.42
N ASN A 696 -1.00 -3.83 -25.23
CA ASN A 696 -1.45 -4.61 -24.08
C ASN A 696 -2.68 -3.96 -23.42
N PRO A 697 -3.78 -4.69 -23.14
CA PRO A 697 -5.01 -4.12 -22.58
C PRO A 697 -4.81 -3.33 -21.28
N LEU A 698 -4.01 -3.82 -20.33
CA LEU A 698 -3.74 -3.13 -19.06
C LEU A 698 -3.00 -1.80 -19.28
N GLN A 699 -2.10 -1.72 -20.27
CA GLN A 699 -1.41 -0.47 -20.63
C GLN A 699 -2.32 0.49 -21.40
N ILE A 700 -3.22 -0.01 -22.27
CA ILE A 700 -4.23 0.83 -22.95
C ILE A 700 -5.19 1.44 -21.89
N ILE A 701 -5.61 0.66 -20.88
CA ILE A 701 -6.38 1.16 -19.73
C ILE A 701 -5.62 2.22 -18.94
N ARG A 702 -4.31 2.03 -18.68
CA ARG A 702 -3.47 3.04 -18.02
C ARG A 702 -3.37 4.34 -18.85
N HIS A 703 -3.30 4.23 -20.17
CA HIS A 703 -3.34 5.37 -21.08
C HIS A 703 -4.71 6.08 -21.01
N ALA A 704 -5.83 5.35 -20.96
CA ALA A 704 -7.17 5.91 -20.75
C ALA A 704 -7.30 6.68 -19.43
N LEU A 705 -6.78 6.15 -18.32
CA LEU A 705 -6.73 6.88 -17.04
C LEU A 705 -5.85 8.15 -17.13
N SER A 706 -4.80 8.15 -17.94
CA SER A 706 -4.00 9.35 -18.21
C SER A 706 -4.76 10.39 -19.03
N VAL A 707 -5.52 9.97 -20.06
CA VAL A 707 -6.43 10.86 -20.81
C VAL A 707 -7.45 11.52 -19.87
N CYS A 708 -8.08 10.73 -18.99
CA CYS A 708 -9.02 11.24 -17.99
C CYS A 708 -8.35 12.26 -17.07
N SER A 709 -7.17 11.92 -16.52
CA SER A 709 -6.41 12.78 -15.60
C SER A 709 -5.93 14.08 -16.24
N ASN A 710 -5.65 14.08 -17.55
CA ASN A 710 -5.23 15.28 -18.29
C ASN A 710 -6.43 16.19 -18.57
N ASN A 711 -7.53 15.66 -19.09
CA ASN A 711 -8.76 16.44 -19.32
C ASN A 711 -9.37 16.97 -18.02
N LEU A 712 -9.27 16.23 -16.91
CA LEU A 712 -9.77 16.66 -15.61
C LEU A 712 -9.08 17.94 -15.08
N ARG A 713 -7.80 18.17 -15.42
CA ARG A 713 -7.13 19.46 -15.09
C ARG A 713 -7.78 20.63 -15.83
N ILE A 714 -8.17 20.44 -17.09
CA ILE A 714 -8.84 21.45 -17.92
C ILE A 714 -10.25 21.72 -17.37
N ALA A 715 -11.02 20.67 -17.02
CA ALA A 715 -12.33 20.82 -16.37
C ALA A 715 -12.23 21.62 -15.05
N ARG A 716 -11.21 21.32 -14.22
CA ARG A 716 -10.97 22.05 -12.96
C ARG A 716 -10.62 23.52 -13.20
N SER A 717 -9.89 23.83 -14.28
CA SER A 717 -9.59 25.21 -14.69
C SER A 717 -10.86 25.96 -15.14
N LYS A 718 -11.67 25.35 -16.03
CA LYS A 718 -12.97 25.91 -16.45
C LYS A 718 -13.91 26.15 -15.25
N ALA A 719 -14.02 25.19 -14.33
CA ALA A 719 -14.82 25.35 -13.10
C ALA A 719 -14.28 26.47 -12.17
N ARG A 720 -12.96 26.63 -12.04
CA ARG A 720 -12.35 27.76 -11.33
C ARG A 720 -12.63 29.11 -12.03
N SER A 721 -12.72 29.15 -13.36
CA SER A 721 -13.12 30.36 -14.10
C SER A 721 -14.58 30.76 -13.82
N ILE A 722 -15.51 29.79 -13.74
CA ILE A 722 -16.88 30.05 -13.29
C ILE A 722 -16.88 30.60 -11.85
N LEU A 723 -16.07 30.03 -10.95
CA LEU A 723 -15.94 30.49 -9.56
C LEU A 723 -15.29 31.89 -9.43
N ARG A 724 -14.36 32.26 -10.32
CA ARG A 724 -13.82 33.64 -10.40
C ARG A 724 -14.89 34.63 -10.92
N SER A 725 -15.78 34.19 -11.83
CA SER A 725 -16.82 35.02 -12.46
C SER A 725 -18.22 34.93 -11.82
N SER A 726 -18.34 34.30 -10.65
CA SER A 726 -19.59 34.15 -9.89
C SER A 726 -19.82 35.22 -8.82
N ALA A 727 -18.94 36.23 -8.74
CA ALA A 727 -19.07 37.34 -7.80
C ALA A 727 -20.47 37.97 -7.84
N GLY A 728 -21.03 38.26 -6.66
CA GLY A 728 -22.43 38.71 -6.49
C GLY A 728 -23.48 37.58 -6.48
N ASN A 729 -23.27 36.46 -7.19
CA ASN A 729 -24.24 35.36 -7.25
C ASN A 729 -23.86 34.21 -6.29
N ARG A 730 -24.55 34.14 -5.15
CA ARG A 730 -24.32 33.13 -4.10
C ARG A 730 -24.57 31.69 -4.57
N ASN A 731 -25.56 31.47 -5.44
CA ASN A 731 -25.92 30.13 -5.92
C ASN A 731 -24.88 29.62 -6.93
N LEU A 732 -24.49 30.45 -7.90
CA LEU A 732 -23.43 30.14 -8.86
C LEU A 732 -22.08 29.92 -8.17
N THR A 733 -21.77 30.71 -7.14
CA THR A 733 -20.55 30.55 -6.32
C THR A 733 -20.52 29.19 -5.62
N ALA A 734 -21.63 28.78 -4.98
CA ALA A 734 -21.71 27.49 -4.31
C ALA A 734 -21.67 26.30 -5.29
N ALA A 735 -22.36 26.41 -6.44
CA ALA A 735 -22.32 25.40 -7.50
C ALA A 735 -20.92 25.21 -8.08
N ALA A 736 -20.23 26.31 -8.40
CA ALA A 736 -18.88 26.28 -8.95
C ALA A 736 -17.85 25.77 -7.92
N SER A 737 -17.95 26.19 -6.65
CA SER A 737 -17.09 25.68 -5.57
C SER A 737 -17.27 24.16 -5.38
N THR A 738 -18.52 23.70 -5.30
CA THR A 738 -18.86 22.27 -5.22
C THR A 738 -18.26 21.49 -6.38
N CYS A 739 -18.38 22.00 -7.61
CA CYS A 739 -17.74 21.38 -8.77
C CYS A 739 -16.21 21.32 -8.66
N VAL A 740 -15.53 22.44 -8.38
CA VAL A 740 -14.05 22.49 -8.28
C VAL A 740 -13.50 21.46 -7.28
N GLU A 741 -14.17 21.30 -6.14
CA GLU A 741 -13.79 20.36 -5.10
C GLU A 741 -14.06 18.90 -5.49
N HIS A 742 -15.20 18.60 -6.12
CA HIS A 742 -15.46 17.26 -6.64
C HIS A 742 -14.46 16.87 -7.75
N LEU A 743 -14.04 17.81 -8.60
CA LEU A 743 -12.97 17.59 -9.58
C LEU A 743 -11.57 17.41 -8.93
N ARG A 744 -11.32 17.99 -7.74
CA ARG A 744 -10.13 17.69 -6.92
C ARG A 744 -10.17 16.25 -6.39
N ASN A 745 -11.30 15.81 -5.84
CA ASN A 745 -11.48 14.44 -5.34
C ASN A 745 -11.36 13.40 -6.48
N ALA A 746 -11.96 13.68 -7.65
CA ALA A 746 -11.80 12.85 -8.85
C ALA A 746 -10.33 12.66 -9.26
N ALA A 747 -9.51 13.71 -9.18
CA ALA A 747 -8.11 13.65 -9.59
C ALA A 747 -7.28 12.76 -8.66
N TYR A 748 -7.57 12.83 -7.36
CA TYR A 748 -6.97 11.95 -6.37
C TYR A 748 -7.35 10.47 -6.62
N ARG A 749 -8.64 10.17 -6.82
CA ARG A 749 -9.10 8.78 -7.04
C ARG A 749 -8.63 8.19 -8.39
N LEU A 750 -8.52 8.99 -9.47
CA LEU A 750 -7.87 8.53 -10.71
C LEU A 750 -6.38 8.23 -10.52
N LYS A 751 -5.64 9.06 -9.77
CA LYS A 751 -4.24 8.80 -9.42
C LYS A 751 -4.08 7.50 -8.64
N LEU A 752 -4.94 7.25 -7.65
CA LEU A 752 -4.98 5.98 -6.92
C LEU A 752 -5.30 4.78 -7.83
N SER A 753 -6.24 4.94 -8.77
CA SER A 753 -6.61 3.90 -9.75
C SER A 753 -5.43 3.50 -10.65
N ALA A 754 -4.69 4.50 -11.15
CA ALA A 754 -3.48 4.27 -11.95
C ALA A 754 -2.34 3.60 -11.15
N VAL A 755 -2.34 3.71 -9.82
CA VAL A 755 -1.39 3.02 -8.92
C VAL A 755 -1.89 1.62 -8.50
N ALA A 756 -3.21 1.38 -8.55
CA ALA A 756 -3.80 0.07 -8.23
C ALA A 756 -3.56 -0.97 -9.33
N LEU A 757 -3.68 -0.56 -10.61
CA LEU A 757 -3.66 -1.46 -11.78
C LEU A 757 -2.42 -2.38 -11.86
N PRO A 758 -1.15 -1.91 -11.77
CA PRO A 758 0.01 -2.79 -11.88
C PRO A 758 0.20 -3.73 -10.68
N ARG A 759 -0.53 -3.50 -9.58
CA ARG A 759 -0.45 -4.26 -8.33
C ARG A 759 -1.57 -5.30 -8.22
N GLY A 760 -2.20 -5.67 -9.34
CA GLY A 760 -3.32 -6.63 -9.40
C GLY A 760 -4.64 -6.15 -8.78
N ARG A 761 -4.69 -4.92 -8.22
CA ARG A 761 -5.87 -4.39 -7.50
C ARG A 761 -6.89 -3.76 -8.44
N ILE A 762 -7.31 -4.51 -9.46
CA ILE A 762 -8.27 -4.06 -10.48
C ILE A 762 -9.60 -3.59 -9.86
N LYS A 763 -10.09 -4.26 -8.81
CA LYS A 763 -11.36 -3.92 -8.12
C LYS A 763 -11.31 -2.61 -7.33
N ASP A 764 -10.19 -2.33 -6.64
CA ASP A 764 -9.97 -1.01 -6.04
C ASP A 764 -9.88 0.07 -7.12
N GLY A 765 -9.18 -0.21 -8.23
CA GLY A 765 -9.14 0.67 -9.39
C GLY A 765 -10.52 0.96 -9.97
N ARG A 766 -11.39 -0.05 -10.12
CA ARG A 766 -12.77 0.11 -10.58
C ARG A 766 -13.58 0.98 -9.62
N ALA A 767 -13.50 0.72 -8.31
CA ALA A 767 -14.20 1.52 -7.30
C ALA A 767 -13.78 2.99 -7.31
N TRP A 768 -12.47 3.25 -7.42
CA TRP A 768 -11.89 4.61 -7.42
C TRP A 768 -12.09 5.35 -8.76
N THR A 769 -12.14 4.64 -9.89
CA THR A 769 -12.52 5.24 -11.20
C THR A 769 -14.03 5.52 -11.27
N GLY A 770 -14.85 4.63 -10.69
CA GLY A 770 -16.30 4.80 -10.57
C GLY A 770 -16.70 5.97 -9.66
N SER A 771 -15.94 6.23 -8.59
CA SER A 771 -16.15 7.43 -7.78
C SER A 771 -15.68 8.70 -8.48
N ALA A 772 -14.56 8.68 -9.23
CA ALA A 772 -14.16 9.82 -10.07
C ALA A 772 -15.23 10.20 -11.11
N LEU A 773 -15.86 9.21 -11.75
CA LEU A 773 -17.00 9.41 -12.66
C LEU A 773 -18.23 10.00 -11.94
N THR A 774 -18.49 9.56 -10.70
CA THR A 774 -19.55 10.11 -9.85
C THR A 774 -19.29 11.56 -9.51
N TYR A 775 -18.06 11.90 -9.11
CA TYR A 775 -17.66 13.27 -8.78
C TYR A 775 -17.76 14.23 -9.97
N GLN A 776 -17.38 13.78 -11.18
CA GLN A 776 -17.61 14.55 -12.42
C GLN A 776 -19.10 14.78 -12.67
N SER A 777 -19.92 13.72 -12.50
CA SER A 777 -21.38 13.79 -12.63
C SER A 777 -22.03 14.74 -11.60
N VAL A 778 -21.50 14.79 -10.38
CA VAL A 778 -21.94 15.73 -9.33
C VAL A 778 -21.54 17.17 -9.67
N CYS A 779 -20.30 17.42 -10.07
CA CYS A 779 -19.87 18.74 -10.55
C CYS A 779 -20.81 19.26 -11.67
N ARG A 780 -21.07 18.43 -12.69
CA ARG A 780 -21.97 18.77 -13.80
C ARG A 780 -23.40 19.07 -13.30
N SER A 781 -23.92 18.23 -12.41
CA SER A 781 -25.27 18.40 -11.83
C SER A 781 -25.38 19.70 -11.01
N ALA A 782 -24.34 20.07 -10.26
CA ALA A 782 -24.31 21.35 -9.53
C ALA A 782 -24.37 22.56 -10.48
N LEU A 783 -23.63 22.51 -11.59
CA LEU A 783 -23.66 23.57 -12.63
C LEU A 783 -24.95 23.58 -13.48
N THR A 784 -25.77 22.52 -13.44
CA THR A 784 -27.07 22.47 -14.13
C THR A 784 -28.16 23.24 -13.38
N ASN A 785 -28.01 23.43 -12.07
CA ASN A 785 -29.02 24.04 -11.19
C ASN A 785 -28.85 25.56 -10.99
N VAL A 786 -28.15 26.22 -11.91
CA VAL A 786 -27.86 27.66 -11.89
C VAL A 786 -28.05 28.24 -13.29
N ASP A 787 -28.41 29.53 -13.38
CA ASP A 787 -28.88 30.16 -14.62
C ASP A 787 -27.95 29.91 -15.82
N ALA A 788 -28.45 29.12 -16.77
CA ALA A 788 -27.68 28.54 -17.87
C ALA A 788 -27.50 29.49 -19.07
N THR A 789 -27.87 30.76 -18.94
CA THR A 789 -27.74 31.78 -19.98
C THR A 789 -26.28 32.20 -20.27
N LYS A 790 -25.31 31.90 -19.38
CA LYS A 790 -23.89 32.20 -19.60
C LYS A 790 -23.17 31.11 -20.41
N THR A 791 -22.69 31.45 -21.61
CA THR A 791 -21.94 30.58 -22.54
C THR A 791 -20.87 29.72 -21.86
N THR A 792 -20.07 30.31 -20.97
CA THR A 792 -18.98 29.65 -20.25
C THR A 792 -19.45 28.47 -19.38
N ILE A 793 -20.68 28.50 -18.85
CA ILE A 793 -21.25 27.40 -18.07
C ILE A 793 -21.60 26.24 -19.02
N ASN A 794 -22.24 26.53 -20.15
CA ASN A 794 -22.62 25.53 -21.16
C ASN A 794 -21.41 24.86 -21.81
N GLU A 795 -20.36 25.63 -22.16
CA GLU A 795 -19.06 25.08 -22.56
C GLU A 795 -18.47 24.14 -21.51
N THR A 796 -18.57 24.51 -20.23
CA THR A 796 -18.00 23.72 -19.13
C THR A 796 -18.78 22.44 -18.91
N MET A 797 -20.12 22.47 -19.02
CA MET A 797 -20.96 21.26 -18.99
C MET A 797 -20.67 20.34 -20.18
N SER A 798 -20.54 20.87 -21.40
CA SER A 798 -20.16 20.10 -22.60
C SER A 798 -18.77 19.45 -22.47
N PHE A 799 -17.80 20.19 -21.92
CA PHE A 799 -16.48 19.63 -21.62
C PHE A 799 -16.53 18.55 -20.53
N LEU A 800 -17.38 18.73 -19.50
CA LEU A 800 -17.61 17.72 -18.47
C LEU A 800 -18.25 16.45 -19.03
N ASP A 801 -19.22 16.55 -19.95
CA ASP A 801 -19.80 15.38 -20.63
C ASP A 801 -18.74 14.60 -21.42
N THR A 802 -17.83 15.30 -22.10
CA THR A 802 -16.69 14.68 -22.80
C THR A 802 -15.76 13.95 -21.82
N LEU A 803 -15.47 14.55 -20.66
CA LEU A 803 -14.64 13.96 -19.59
C LEU A 803 -15.31 12.77 -18.89
N ILE A 804 -16.62 12.83 -18.68
CA ILE A 804 -17.47 11.73 -18.20
C ILE A 804 -17.40 10.58 -19.21
N GLY A 805 -17.47 10.86 -20.51
CA GLY A 805 -17.27 9.88 -21.58
C GLY A 805 -15.90 9.18 -21.54
N TYR A 806 -14.80 9.93 -21.37
CA TYR A 806 -13.47 9.32 -21.18
C TYR A 806 -13.40 8.43 -19.94
N THR A 807 -13.96 8.88 -18.82
CA THR A 807 -13.89 8.16 -17.53
C THR A 807 -14.80 6.93 -17.53
N SER A 808 -15.96 7.00 -18.19
CA SER A 808 -16.84 5.87 -18.52
C SER A 808 -16.14 4.82 -19.38
N ASN A 809 -15.40 5.25 -20.42
CA ASN A 809 -14.63 4.33 -21.27
C ASN A 809 -13.53 3.61 -20.48
N ALA A 810 -12.74 4.33 -19.68
CA ALA A 810 -11.71 3.73 -18.83
C ALA A 810 -12.32 2.71 -17.83
N LEU A 811 -13.44 3.06 -17.19
CA LEU A 811 -14.14 2.18 -16.25
C LEU A 811 -14.72 0.92 -16.94
N SER A 812 -15.30 1.08 -18.14
CA SER A 812 -15.82 -0.02 -18.96
C SER A 812 -14.72 -1.02 -19.32
N MET A 813 -13.56 -0.53 -19.76
CA MET A 813 -12.40 -1.37 -20.05
C MET A 813 -11.86 -2.08 -18.80
N MET A 814 -11.88 -1.40 -17.64
CA MET A 814 -11.47 -2.00 -16.37
C MET A 814 -12.42 -3.10 -15.90
N MET A 815 -13.72 -2.97 -16.13
CA MET A 815 -14.70 -4.03 -15.90
C MET A 815 -14.47 -5.22 -16.84
N ALA A 816 -14.31 -4.96 -18.13
CA ALA A 816 -14.02 -6.00 -19.13
C ALA A 816 -12.72 -6.78 -18.81
N TYR A 817 -11.68 -6.09 -18.30
CA TYR A 817 -10.43 -6.70 -17.86
C TYR A 817 -10.56 -7.50 -16.55
N ASP A 818 -11.39 -7.05 -15.60
CA ASP A 818 -11.68 -7.78 -14.35
C ASP A 818 -12.43 -9.11 -14.61
N VAL A 819 -13.13 -9.22 -15.75
CA VAL A 819 -13.87 -10.43 -16.15
C VAL A 819 -13.08 -11.33 -17.11
N PHE A 820 -12.42 -10.78 -18.14
CA PHE A 820 -11.76 -11.57 -19.20
C PHE A 820 -10.22 -11.41 -19.26
N GLY A 821 -9.62 -10.60 -18.40
CA GLY A 821 -8.19 -10.29 -18.43
C GLY A 821 -7.76 -9.72 -19.78
N ASP A 822 -6.65 -10.21 -20.32
CA ASP A 822 -6.14 -9.78 -21.62
C ASP A 822 -7.08 -10.15 -22.80
N LYS A 823 -8.08 -11.02 -22.61
CA LYS A 823 -9.12 -11.33 -23.62
C LYS A 823 -10.26 -10.30 -23.63
N ILE A 824 -9.95 -9.03 -23.32
CA ILE A 824 -10.89 -7.91 -23.24
C ILE A 824 -11.83 -7.77 -24.45
N ALA A 825 -11.37 -8.19 -25.64
CA ALA A 825 -12.13 -8.17 -26.89
C ALA A 825 -13.37 -9.10 -26.90
N LEU A 826 -13.49 -10.03 -25.95
CA LEU A 826 -14.68 -10.88 -25.77
C LEU A 826 -15.82 -10.16 -25.02
N TRP A 827 -15.55 -8.98 -24.46
CA TRP A 827 -16.56 -8.17 -23.78
C TRP A 827 -17.37 -7.32 -24.77
N THR A 828 -18.60 -7.74 -25.04
CA THR A 828 -19.64 -6.84 -25.58
C THR A 828 -19.94 -5.72 -24.56
N PRO A 829 -20.38 -4.51 -24.96
CA PRO A 829 -20.56 -3.35 -24.08
C PRO A 829 -21.26 -3.65 -22.72
N PRO A 830 -20.90 -2.94 -21.63
CA PRO A 830 -21.09 -3.44 -20.28
C PRO A 830 -22.53 -3.80 -19.90
N LYS A 831 -22.75 -5.10 -19.68
CA LYS A 831 -24.02 -5.69 -19.27
C LYS A 831 -24.29 -5.50 -17.78
N THR A 832 -25.57 -5.39 -17.43
CA THR A 832 -26.09 -5.28 -16.07
C THR A 832 -26.75 -6.59 -15.62
N GLU A 833 -27.20 -6.63 -14.35
CA GLU A 833 -28.00 -7.75 -13.84
C GLU A 833 -29.35 -7.92 -14.55
N ARG A 834 -29.89 -6.86 -15.17
CA ARG A 834 -31.07 -6.90 -16.04
C ARG A 834 -30.79 -7.67 -17.35
N ASP A 835 -29.57 -7.57 -17.86
CA ASP A 835 -29.08 -8.29 -19.04
C ASP A 835 -28.61 -9.72 -18.71
N GLY A 836 -28.90 -10.20 -17.50
CA GLY A 836 -28.48 -11.52 -17.00
C GLY A 836 -26.99 -11.64 -16.65
N PHE A 837 -26.24 -10.53 -16.60
CA PHE A 837 -24.83 -10.54 -16.20
C PHE A 837 -24.66 -10.36 -14.69
N TRP A 838 -23.84 -11.22 -14.07
CA TRP A 838 -23.66 -11.26 -12.62
C TRP A 838 -22.17 -11.38 -12.24
N GLU A 839 -21.64 -10.41 -11.48
CA GLU A 839 -20.25 -10.42 -11.02
C GLU A 839 -20.02 -11.42 -9.89
N VAL A 840 -19.51 -12.62 -10.20
CA VAL A 840 -19.25 -13.67 -9.21
C VAL A 840 -17.80 -13.60 -8.71
N GLY A 841 -17.61 -13.57 -7.39
CA GLY A 841 -16.30 -13.76 -6.74
C GLY A 841 -16.05 -15.22 -6.39
N GLY A 842 -14.82 -15.71 -6.62
CA GLY A 842 -14.40 -17.08 -6.28
C GLY A 842 -14.44 -17.35 -4.77
N GLY A 843 -14.71 -18.60 -4.37
CA GLY A 843 -15.00 -18.96 -2.97
C GLY A 843 -13.84 -18.78 -1.98
N GLY A 844 -14.18 -18.70 -0.68
CA GLY A 844 -13.22 -18.71 0.44
C GLY A 844 -13.48 -17.65 1.53
N GLY A 845 -13.41 -18.04 2.80
CA GLY A 845 -13.33 -17.14 3.96
C GLY A 845 -14.64 -16.47 4.44
N ARG A 846 -14.89 -16.51 5.76
CA ARG A 846 -15.97 -15.77 6.45
C ARG A 846 -15.39 -14.75 7.44
N ARG A 847 -14.81 -13.65 6.95
CA ARG A 847 -14.39 -12.53 7.83
C ARG A 847 -15.61 -11.70 8.24
N ARG A 848 -15.83 -11.51 9.54
CA ARG A 848 -16.88 -10.59 10.05
C ARG A 848 -16.39 -9.14 9.91
N LEU A 849 -17.24 -8.26 9.38
CA LEU A 849 -17.02 -6.82 9.33
C LEU A 849 -17.72 -6.15 10.52
N GLY A 850 -17.10 -5.11 11.07
CA GLY A 850 -17.63 -4.34 12.20
C GLY A 850 -16.60 -3.41 12.82
N VAL A 851 -17.03 -2.61 13.78
CA VAL A 851 -16.14 -1.80 14.62
C VAL A 851 -15.59 -2.69 15.75
N PRO A 852 -14.27 -2.81 15.95
CA PRO A 852 -13.73 -3.65 17.02
C PRO A 852 -14.13 -3.17 18.42
N ALA A 853 -14.35 -4.12 19.32
CA ALA A 853 -14.46 -3.84 20.75
C ALA A 853 -13.07 -3.59 21.36
N GLY A 854 -13.01 -2.80 22.45
CA GLY A 854 -11.77 -2.57 23.20
C GLY A 854 -10.74 -1.66 22.52
N LEU A 855 -11.14 -0.88 21.51
CA LEU A 855 -10.28 0.15 20.90
C LEU A 855 -9.78 1.14 21.96
N LYS A 856 -8.47 1.39 22.01
CA LYS A 856 -7.89 2.42 22.86
C LYS A 856 -8.36 3.80 22.36
N VAL A 857 -8.92 4.60 23.27
CA VAL A 857 -9.28 6.00 23.01
C VAL A 857 -8.02 6.86 22.88
N ASP A 858 -7.99 7.71 21.85
CA ASP A 858 -6.93 8.70 21.59
C ASP A 858 -7.32 10.11 22.00
N ALA A 859 -8.61 10.46 21.88
CA ALA A 859 -9.14 11.80 22.18
C ALA A 859 -10.51 11.69 22.86
N MET A 860 -10.81 12.53 23.85
CA MET A 860 -12.10 12.50 24.57
C MET A 860 -12.87 13.82 24.49
N VAL A 861 -14.15 13.74 24.10
CA VAL A 861 -15.04 14.88 23.82
C VAL A 861 -16.19 14.92 24.83
N CYS A 862 -16.36 16.06 25.52
CA CYS A 862 -17.37 16.25 26.57
C CYS A 862 -17.95 17.67 26.55
N GLY A 863 -19.23 17.81 26.19
CA GLY A 863 -19.89 19.11 26.00
C GLY A 863 -20.03 20.00 27.26
N GLY A 864 -19.87 19.43 28.45
CA GLY A 864 -19.88 20.16 29.73
C GLY A 864 -18.49 20.56 30.26
N GLY A 865 -17.42 20.31 29.50
CA GLY A 865 -16.04 20.43 29.96
C GLY A 865 -15.55 19.17 30.69
N GLY A 866 -14.36 19.26 31.31
CA GLY A 866 -13.73 18.15 32.05
C GLY A 866 -13.07 17.07 31.18
N CYS A 867 -12.93 17.31 29.88
CA CYS A 867 -12.24 16.43 28.92
C CYS A 867 -11.40 17.28 27.96
N GLU A 868 -10.52 16.63 27.19
CA GLU A 868 -9.56 17.26 26.28
C GLU A 868 -10.20 18.18 25.23
N TYR A 869 -11.36 17.79 24.69
CA TYR A 869 -12.09 18.56 23.68
C TYR A 869 -13.54 18.84 24.10
N ALA A 870 -14.03 20.04 23.80
CA ALA A 870 -15.43 20.41 23.99
C ALA A 870 -16.33 20.04 22.80
N THR A 871 -15.77 19.87 21.61
CA THR A 871 -16.48 19.57 20.36
C THR A 871 -15.86 18.41 19.59
N VAL A 872 -16.67 17.71 18.81
CA VAL A 872 -16.25 16.56 17.99
C VAL A 872 -15.34 17.02 16.85
N GLN A 873 -15.62 18.17 16.22
CA GLN A 873 -14.74 18.73 15.18
C GLN A 873 -13.34 19.05 15.72
N ALA A 874 -13.18 19.51 16.96
CA ALA A 874 -11.85 19.79 17.52
C ALA A 874 -11.00 18.51 17.65
N ALA A 875 -11.60 17.42 18.12
CA ALA A 875 -10.94 16.12 18.17
C ALA A 875 -10.63 15.54 16.77
N VAL A 876 -11.49 15.78 15.77
CA VAL A 876 -11.22 15.40 14.37
C VAL A 876 -10.10 16.25 13.75
N ASP A 877 -10.03 17.54 14.05
CA ASP A 877 -8.97 18.43 13.57
C ASP A 877 -7.61 18.06 14.18
N ALA A 878 -7.59 17.57 15.43
CA ALA A 878 -6.40 17.06 16.13
C ALA A 878 -5.90 15.69 15.64
N ALA A 879 -6.76 14.88 15.00
CA ALA A 879 -6.35 13.62 14.39
C ALA A 879 -5.27 13.85 13.32
N ALA A 880 -4.17 13.07 13.33
CA ALA A 880 -3.06 13.30 12.41
C ALA A 880 -3.45 13.08 10.93
N ASP A 881 -3.10 14.05 10.08
CA ASP A 881 -3.28 13.96 8.63
C ASP A 881 -2.48 12.76 8.07
N TRP A 882 -3.09 12.02 7.15
CA TRP A 882 -2.57 10.82 6.49
C TRP A 882 -2.18 9.66 7.43
N GLY A 883 -2.80 9.59 8.62
CA GLY A 883 -2.59 8.60 9.68
C GLY A 883 -2.21 7.20 9.19
N TYR A 884 -0.96 6.80 9.47
CA TYR A 884 -0.25 5.70 8.79
C TYR A 884 -0.67 4.28 9.20
N GLY A 885 -1.95 3.94 9.02
CA GLY A 885 -2.48 2.60 9.26
C GLY A 885 -2.82 2.28 10.73
N ARG A 886 -2.66 3.27 11.62
CA ARG A 886 -3.28 3.28 12.96
C ARG A 886 -4.63 4.00 12.87
N ARG A 887 -5.62 3.53 13.63
CA ARG A 887 -6.85 4.27 13.90
C ARG A 887 -6.57 5.47 14.82
N PHE A 888 -7.35 6.54 14.66
CA PHE A 888 -7.44 7.63 15.64
C PHE A 888 -8.83 7.62 16.25
N VAL A 889 -8.93 7.30 17.55
CA VAL A 889 -10.19 6.94 18.21
C VAL A 889 -10.69 8.07 19.10
N ILE A 890 -11.72 8.76 18.62
CA ILE A 890 -12.42 9.84 19.32
C ILE A 890 -13.57 9.22 20.13
N PHE A 891 -13.56 9.38 21.45
CA PHE A 891 -14.66 8.98 22.32
C PHE A 891 -15.49 10.19 22.74
N VAL A 892 -16.79 10.17 22.44
CA VAL A 892 -17.72 11.27 22.67
C VAL A 892 -18.74 10.84 23.72
N LYS A 893 -18.74 11.49 24.88
CA LYS A 893 -19.65 11.12 25.98
C LYS A 893 -21.11 11.43 25.65
N ALA A 894 -22.03 10.94 26.47
CA ALA A 894 -23.43 11.34 26.43
C ALA A 894 -23.57 12.87 26.49
N GLY A 895 -24.47 13.42 25.68
CA GLY A 895 -24.62 14.86 25.47
C GLY A 895 -25.17 15.18 24.09
N VAL A 896 -25.64 16.43 23.93
CA VAL A 896 -26.16 16.96 22.67
C VAL A 896 -25.18 18.01 22.11
N TYR A 897 -24.52 17.66 21.02
CA TYR A 897 -23.47 18.43 20.37
C TYR A 897 -24.07 19.14 19.15
N LYS A 898 -24.52 20.40 19.33
CA LYS A 898 -25.02 21.22 18.22
C LYS A 898 -23.86 21.84 17.43
N GLU A 899 -23.28 21.03 16.56
CA GLU A 899 -22.09 21.40 15.78
C GLU A 899 -22.14 20.86 14.33
N THR A 900 -21.04 21.05 13.60
CA THR A 900 -20.87 20.49 12.26
C THR A 900 -19.53 19.77 12.21
N VAL A 901 -19.55 18.46 11.99
CA VAL A 901 -18.34 17.62 11.93
C VAL A 901 -17.96 17.30 10.49
N ARG A 902 -16.67 17.32 10.17
CA ARG A 902 -16.09 17.06 8.84
C ARG A 902 -14.77 16.29 9.00
N VAL A 903 -14.65 15.16 8.31
CA VAL A 903 -13.46 14.30 8.26
C VAL A 903 -12.90 14.39 6.84
N GLY A 904 -11.90 15.27 6.63
CA GLY A 904 -11.35 15.56 5.31
C GLY A 904 -10.65 14.36 4.66
N LEU A 905 -10.27 14.51 3.39
CA LEU A 905 -9.65 13.44 2.58
C LEU A 905 -8.34 12.91 3.20
N GLU A 906 -7.62 13.80 3.87
CA GLU A 906 -6.40 13.55 4.64
C GLU A 906 -6.65 12.83 5.97
N LYS A 907 -7.83 12.93 6.58
CA LYS A 907 -8.14 12.37 7.91
C LYS A 907 -8.47 10.86 7.84
N LEU A 908 -7.48 10.06 7.47
CA LEU A 908 -7.60 8.60 7.32
C LEU A 908 -7.80 7.88 8.66
N ASN A 909 -8.57 6.78 8.65
CA ASN A 909 -8.78 5.87 9.79
C ASN A 909 -9.33 6.52 11.08
N VAL A 910 -10.03 7.66 10.98
CA VAL A 910 -10.73 8.27 12.12
C VAL A 910 -11.90 7.39 12.55
N VAL A 911 -11.98 7.11 13.85
CA VAL A 911 -13.06 6.37 14.50
C VAL A 911 -13.77 7.30 15.49
N ILE A 912 -15.10 7.39 15.43
CA ILE A 912 -15.90 8.15 16.40
C ILE A 912 -16.81 7.19 17.18
N LEU A 913 -16.56 7.04 18.47
CA LEU A 913 -17.31 6.19 19.39
C LEU A 913 -18.16 7.05 20.33
N GLY A 914 -19.44 6.73 20.48
CA GLY A 914 -20.34 7.33 21.46
C GLY A 914 -20.75 6.37 22.59
N GLU A 915 -21.29 6.93 23.67
CA GLU A 915 -21.81 6.15 24.82
C GLU A 915 -23.15 5.45 24.53
N GLY A 916 -23.75 5.69 23.36
CA GLY A 916 -24.91 4.96 22.84
C GLY A 916 -25.84 5.81 21.96
N MET A 917 -26.56 5.13 21.06
CA MET A 917 -27.69 5.73 20.33
C MET A 917 -28.67 6.35 21.33
N GLY A 918 -29.13 7.57 21.05
CA GLY A 918 -29.99 8.37 21.92
C GLY A 918 -29.29 9.01 23.13
N LYS A 919 -28.02 8.69 23.41
CA LYS A 919 -27.22 9.32 24.48
C LYS A 919 -26.22 10.35 23.94
N THR A 920 -25.47 9.98 22.90
CA THR A 920 -24.49 10.84 22.25
C THR A 920 -25.08 11.34 20.93
N VAL A 921 -25.54 12.58 20.89
CA VAL A 921 -26.29 13.16 19.77
C VAL A 921 -25.50 14.29 19.11
N ILE A 922 -25.22 14.18 17.81
CA ILE A 922 -24.66 15.27 17.00
C ILE A 922 -25.80 15.86 16.16
N THR A 923 -26.12 17.13 16.38
CA THR A 923 -27.35 17.76 15.87
C THR A 923 -27.10 19.05 15.08
N GLY A 924 -27.93 19.28 14.08
CA GLY A 924 -27.92 20.45 13.20
C GLY A 924 -29.30 20.66 12.59
N ASP A 925 -29.55 21.82 12.00
CA ASP A 925 -30.88 22.29 11.61
C ASP A 925 -30.92 22.90 10.20
N LEU A 926 -29.96 22.53 9.35
CA LEU A 926 -29.75 23.17 8.05
C LEU A 926 -30.48 22.46 6.91
N SER A 927 -30.99 23.24 5.95
CA SER A 927 -31.86 22.73 4.88
C SER A 927 -31.89 23.66 3.67
N VAL A 928 -32.14 23.12 2.47
CA VAL A 928 -32.12 23.91 1.21
C VAL A 928 -33.20 25.02 1.16
N GLY A 929 -34.28 24.89 1.94
CA GLY A 929 -35.29 25.94 2.08
C GLY A 929 -34.86 27.17 2.89
N GLN A 930 -33.67 27.19 3.49
CA GLN A 930 -33.20 28.30 4.32
C GLN A 930 -32.34 29.31 3.56
N PRO A 931 -32.48 30.63 3.84
CA PRO A 931 -31.63 31.67 3.27
C PRO A 931 -30.13 31.40 3.47
N GLY A 932 -29.41 31.18 2.35
CA GLY A 932 -27.96 30.94 2.34
C GLY A 932 -27.54 29.47 2.19
N VAL A 933 -28.46 28.51 2.25
CA VAL A 933 -28.17 27.07 2.05
C VAL A 933 -28.48 26.67 0.60
N SER A 934 -27.60 27.03 -0.32
CA SER A 934 -27.82 26.91 -1.77
C SER A 934 -27.66 25.51 -2.38
N SER A 935 -27.50 24.45 -1.58
CA SER A 935 -27.49 23.05 -2.07
C SER A 935 -27.60 22.01 -0.95
N THR A 936 -28.00 20.78 -1.30
CA THR A 936 -27.99 19.58 -0.43
C THR A 936 -26.63 19.29 0.22
N TYR A 937 -25.52 19.72 -0.39
CA TYR A 937 -24.16 19.58 0.19
C TYR A 937 -23.92 20.57 1.34
N GLY A 938 -24.66 21.69 1.37
CA GLY A 938 -24.61 22.70 2.42
C GLY A 938 -25.48 22.41 3.64
N SER A 939 -26.46 21.50 3.52
CA SER A 939 -27.42 21.18 4.59
C SER A 939 -26.99 20.04 5.52
N ALA A 940 -25.85 19.38 5.29
CA ALA A 940 -25.41 18.25 6.12
C ALA A 940 -24.97 18.65 7.54
N THR A 941 -25.52 17.99 8.58
CA THR A 941 -25.01 18.11 9.96
C THR A 941 -23.59 17.55 10.06
N VAL A 942 -23.40 16.29 9.68
CA VAL A 942 -22.08 15.65 9.56
C VAL A 942 -21.71 15.52 8.09
N GLY A 943 -20.61 16.17 7.70
CA GLY A 943 -20.07 16.18 6.35
C GLY A 943 -20.38 17.43 5.50
N LYS A 944 -20.74 18.56 6.14
CA LYS A 944 -21.10 19.84 5.50
C LYS A 944 -20.03 20.44 4.56
N SER A 945 -20.50 21.23 3.59
CA SER A 945 -19.70 22.17 2.79
C SER A 945 -19.41 23.50 3.49
N HIS A 946 -18.37 24.21 3.04
CA HIS A 946 -18.16 25.64 3.31
C HIS A 946 -18.52 26.44 2.05
N SER A 947 -19.69 27.06 2.03
CA SER A 947 -20.16 27.95 0.96
C SER A 947 -19.81 29.43 1.17
N SER A 948 -19.12 29.77 2.26
CA SER A 948 -18.81 31.14 2.68
C SER A 948 -17.31 31.42 2.71
N PHE A 949 -16.82 32.22 1.76
CA PHE A 949 -15.49 32.83 1.80
C PHE A 949 -15.54 34.05 2.74
N VAL A 950 -15.11 33.88 4.00
CA VAL A 950 -15.18 34.92 5.03
C VAL A 950 -13.92 35.82 4.94
N LEU A 951 -14.03 36.91 4.19
CA LEU A 951 -12.93 37.84 3.93
C LEU A 951 -12.27 38.40 5.21
N SER A 952 -13.04 38.59 6.29
CA SER A 952 -12.52 39.10 7.57
C SER A 952 -11.59 38.13 8.29
N GLU A 953 -11.78 36.82 8.11
CA GLU A 953 -10.92 35.77 8.71
C GLU A 953 -9.54 35.77 8.00
N PHE A 954 -9.55 35.95 6.67
CA PHE A 954 -8.34 36.11 5.86
C PHE A 954 -7.58 37.41 6.18
N LEU A 955 -8.28 38.55 6.32
CA LEU A 955 -7.66 39.82 6.69
C LEU A 955 -7.02 39.79 8.09
N SER A 956 -7.64 39.08 9.05
CA SER A 956 -7.09 38.89 10.39
C SER A 956 -5.83 38.02 10.41
N LEU A 957 -5.71 37.04 9.50
CA LEU A 957 -4.51 36.22 9.33
C LEU A 957 -3.36 36.96 8.61
N MET A 958 -3.68 37.97 7.80
CA MET A 958 -2.72 38.79 7.05
C MET A 958 -2.19 40.01 7.83
N GLY A 959 -2.38 40.05 9.17
CA GLY A 959 -1.75 41.06 10.02
C GLY A 959 -2.43 42.43 10.08
N TYR A 960 -3.72 42.54 9.71
CA TYR A 960 -4.50 43.78 9.81
C TYR A 960 -5.55 43.74 10.95
N PRO A 961 -5.14 43.90 12.23
CA PRO A 961 -6.09 44.00 13.35
C PRO A 961 -6.86 45.33 13.31
N GLY A 962 -8.13 45.31 13.77
CA GLY A 962 -8.85 46.53 14.16
C GLY A 962 -10.11 46.94 13.36
N LYS A 963 -10.50 46.22 12.30
CA LYS A 963 -11.74 46.52 11.53
C LYS A 963 -12.77 45.39 11.55
N SER A 964 -13.16 44.95 12.75
CA SER A 964 -14.04 43.80 12.98
C SER A 964 -15.29 44.10 13.83
N ARG A 965 -16.02 45.19 13.53
CA ARG A 965 -17.42 45.39 13.93
C ARG A 965 -18.09 46.57 13.20
N GLN A 966 -18.82 46.28 12.13
CA GLN A 966 -20.03 47.04 11.76
C GLN A 966 -21.09 46.06 11.26
N THR A 967 -22.22 46.03 11.96
CA THR A 967 -23.42 45.28 11.58
C THR A 967 -24.15 46.05 10.49
N PHE A 968 -24.27 45.48 9.29
CA PHE A 968 -25.19 45.99 8.27
C PHE A 968 -26.64 45.62 8.61
N SER A 969 -27.22 46.34 9.57
CA SER A 969 -28.65 46.55 9.70
C SER A 969 -29.06 47.75 8.84
N SER A 970 -30.21 47.67 8.17
CA SER A 970 -30.72 48.73 7.30
C SER A 970 -31.02 50.03 8.06
N VAL A 971 -30.51 51.15 7.55
CA VAL A 971 -30.98 52.50 7.90
C VAL A 971 -31.06 53.31 6.61
N GLU A 972 -32.24 53.82 6.29
CA GLU A 972 -32.42 54.87 5.28
C GLU A 972 -32.08 56.22 5.92
N GLY A 973 -31.20 57.02 5.30
CA GLY A 973 -30.83 58.32 5.84
C GLY A 973 -29.85 59.08 4.97
N LYS A 974 -30.08 60.38 4.79
CA LYS A 974 -29.19 61.28 4.02
C LYS A 974 -28.03 61.75 4.91
N GLY A 975 -26.80 61.61 4.43
CA GLY A 975 -25.61 62.20 5.07
C GLY A 975 -24.33 61.91 4.28
N GLN A 976 -23.61 62.95 3.88
CA GLN A 976 -22.30 62.80 3.21
C GLN A 976 -21.20 62.53 4.23
N PHE A 977 -20.31 61.59 3.94
CA PHE A 977 -18.97 61.54 4.52
C PHE A 977 -17.95 61.14 3.43
N ASN A 978 -16.81 61.84 3.39
CA ASN A 978 -15.75 61.56 2.42
C ASN A 978 -15.06 60.23 2.72
N SER A 979 -14.99 59.36 1.71
CA SER A 979 -14.12 58.18 1.72
C SER A 979 -12.87 58.45 0.90
N THR A 980 -11.70 58.48 1.53
CA THR A 980 -10.41 58.45 0.83
C THR A 980 -10.30 57.11 0.09
N LYS A 981 -10.29 57.14 -1.24
CA LYS A 981 -10.21 55.91 -2.05
C LYS A 981 -8.86 55.23 -1.83
N VAL A 982 -8.89 53.92 -1.57
CA VAL A 982 -7.76 53.03 -1.85
C VAL A 982 -8.14 52.28 -3.11
N ASP A 983 -7.79 52.84 -4.26
CA ASP A 983 -7.98 52.20 -5.56
C ASP A 983 -6.93 51.10 -5.72
N MET A 984 -7.28 49.86 -5.34
CA MET A 984 -6.55 48.67 -5.81
C MET A 984 -7.02 48.35 -7.22
N GLU A 985 -6.09 48.35 -8.18
CA GLU A 985 -6.39 47.95 -9.55
C GLU A 985 -6.72 46.45 -9.63
N ALA A 986 -7.57 46.09 -10.60
CA ALA A 986 -8.07 44.72 -10.76
C ALA A 986 -6.94 43.69 -10.94
N ASP A 987 -5.82 44.10 -11.55
CA ASP A 987 -4.67 43.23 -11.82
C ASP A 987 -3.91 42.80 -10.57
N ASP A 988 -3.86 43.59 -9.50
CA ASP A 988 -3.28 43.15 -8.23
C ASP A 988 -4.18 42.15 -7.49
N CYS A 989 -5.49 42.31 -7.63
CA CYS A 989 -6.46 41.29 -7.18
C CYS A 989 -6.33 39.99 -8.00
N LEU A 990 -5.99 40.09 -9.30
CA LEU A 990 -5.70 38.94 -10.15
C LEU A 990 -4.37 38.25 -9.80
N LYS A 991 -3.29 39.00 -9.53
CA LYS A 991 -2.01 38.44 -9.03
C LYS A 991 -2.22 37.63 -7.76
N LEU A 992 -2.98 38.17 -6.79
CA LEU A 992 -3.35 37.46 -5.56
C LEU A 992 -4.23 36.21 -5.80
N LEU A 993 -4.96 36.15 -6.92
CA LEU A 993 -5.74 34.97 -7.32
C LEU A 993 -4.95 33.92 -8.10
N ASP A 994 -3.74 34.22 -8.58
CA ASP A 994 -2.84 33.29 -9.28
C ASP A 994 -1.67 32.82 -8.39
N GLU A 995 -1.16 33.67 -7.51
CA GLU A 995 -0.43 33.27 -6.29
C GLU A 995 -1.22 32.24 -5.47
N ARG A 996 -2.55 32.23 -5.60
CA ARG A 996 -3.45 31.27 -4.97
C ARG A 996 -3.22 29.81 -5.41
N ASP A 997 -2.60 29.53 -6.56
CA ASP A 997 -2.18 28.17 -6.94
C ASP A 997 -0.83 27.76 -6.30
N LYS A 998 -0.12 28.68 -5.64
CA LYS A 998 0.92 28.37 -4.64
C LYS A 998 0.32 28.10 -3.25
N LEU A 999 -0.86 28.68 -2.96
CA LEU A 999 -1.57 28.61 -1.66
C LEU A 999 -2.69 27.55 -1.58
N ASP A 1000 -2.82 26.63 -2.56
CA ASP A 1000 -3.80 25.52 -2.55
C ASP A 1000 -3.49 24.42 -1.50
N SER A 1001 -2.45 24.63 -0.68
CA SER A 1001 -2.14 23.92 0.57
C SER A 1001 -2.62 24.65 1.84
N GLY A 1002 -2.90 25.96 1.78
CA GLY A 1002 -3.36 26.75 2.92
C GLY A 1002 -4.88 26.92 2.97
N PHE A 1003 -5.55 27.00 1.83
CA PHE A 1003 -7.00 27.24 1.77
C PHE A 1003 -7.81 25.94 1.97
N ARG A 1004 -8.10 25.60 3.23
CA ARG A 1004 -8.92 24.44 3.61
C ARG A 1004 -10.38 24.56 3.12
N ALA A 1005 -10.65 24.13 1.89
CA ALA A 1005 -11.97 23.64 1.52
C ALA A 1005 -12.23 22.36 2.34
N ARG A 1006 -13.32 22.34 3.12
CA ARG A 1006 -13.62 21.28 4.08
C ARG A 1006 -14.96 20.65 3.70
N LEU A 1007 -14.96 19.38 3.30
CA LEU A 1007 -16.16 18.59 2.98
C LEU A 1007 -16.17 17.27 3.74
N GLY A 1008 -17.38 16.83 4.13
CA GLY A 1008 -17.74 15.40 4.15
C GLY A 1008 -17.19 14.56 5.28
N VAL A 1009 -17.50 13.27 5.20
CA VAL A 1009 -16.64 12.20 5.72
C VAL A 1009 -15.99 11.55 4.51
N VAL A 1010 -14.75 11.96 4.20
CA VAL A 1010 -14.06 11.68 2.94
C VAL A 1010 -12.80 10.83 3.14
N GLY A 1011 -12.10 11.01 4.26
CA GLY A 1011 -10.91 10.21 4.59
C GLY A 1011 -11.24 8.73 4.69
N ASP A 1012 -10.48 7.88 4.00
CA ASP A 1012 -10.72 6.43 3.92
C ASP A 1012 -10.55 5.71 5.25
N GLY A 1013 -11.27 4.62 5.44
CA GLY A 1013 -11.24 3.80 6.67
C GLY A 1013 -12.01 4.40 7.84
N PHE A 1014 -12.88 5.39 7.61
CA PHE A 1014 -13.69 6.01 8.67
C PHE A 1014 -14.57 4.98 9.39
N MET A 1015 -14.69 5.12 10.71
CA MET A 1015 -15.62 4.31 11.50
C MET A 1015 -16.48 5.12 12.47
N ALA A 1016 -17.68 4.63 12.74
CA ALA A 1016 -18.57 5.19 13.76
C ALA A 1016 -19.33 4.10 14.52
N SER A 1017 -19.47 4.25 15.84
CA SER A 1017 -20.37 3.41 16.64
C SER A 1017 -20.96 4.12 17.85
N GLY A 1018 -22.21 3.83 18.20
CA GLY A 1018 -22.84 4.34 19.43
C GLY A 1018 -23.25 5.81 19.37
N LEU A 1019 -23.50 6.36 18.18
CA LEU A 1019 -23.88 7.76 17.95
C LEU A 1019 -25.31 7.90 17.44
N THR A 1020 -25.98 8.99 17.76
CA THR A 1020 -27.08 9.55 16.97
C THR A 1020 -26.58 10.75 16.19
N ILE A 1021 -26.86 10.81 14.90
CA ILE A 1021 -26.57 11.95 14.02
C ILE A 1021 -27.89 12.42 13.43
N GLU A 1022 -28.25 13.68 13.66
CA GLU A 1022 -29.56 14.19 13.27
C GLU A 1022 -29.55 15.52 12.51
N ASN A 1023 -30.60 15.72 11.71
CA ASN A 1023 -30.97 17.00 11.15
C ASN A 1023 -32.42 17.37 11.53
N THR A 1024 -32.56 18.46 12.26
CA THR A 1024 -33.81 18.93 12.89
C THR A 1024 -34.50 20.06 12.13
N ALA A 1025 -34.10 20.35 10.89
CA ALA A 1025 -34.62 21.46 10.07
C ALA A 1025 -36.13 21.44 9.75
N GLY A 1026 -36.89 20.48 10.28
CA GLY A 1026 -38.28 20.22 9.93
C GLY A 1026 -38.43 19.51 8.57
N PRO A 1027 -39.65 19.13 8.18
CA PRO A 1027 -39.88 18.35 6.97
C PRO A 1027 -40.44 19.18 5.80
N ILE A 1028 -40.78 20.46 6.04
CA ILE A 1028 -41.28 21.43 5.05
C ILE A 1028 -40.16 22.25 4.37
N THR A 1029 -38.90 22.05 4.77
CA THR A 1029 -37.73 22.87 4.39
C THR A 1029 -36.86 22.24 3.28
N HIS A 1030 -37.40 21.24 2.58
CA HIS A 1030 -36.72 20.47 1.52
C HIS A 1030 -35.50 19.67 2.02
N GLN A 1031 -34.41 19.58 1.26
CA GLN A 1031 -33.31 18.63 1.50
C GLN A 1031 -32.50 18.98 2.76
N ALA A 1032 -32.50 18.09 3.75
CA ALA A 1032 -31.94 18.29 5.09
C ALA A 1032 -31.12 17.06 5.52
N VAL A 1033 -29.84 17.03 5.12
CA VAL A 1033 -28.95 15.87 5.32
C VAL A 1033 -28.50 15.77 6.79
N ALA A 1034 -28.56 14.58 7.38
CA ALA A 1034 -27.96 14.30 8.69
C ALA A 1034 -26.49 13.87 8.54
N PHE A 1035 -26.20 12.92 7.64
CA PHE A 1035 -24.85 12.38 7.43
C PHE A 1035 -24.51 12.24 5.94
N ARG A 1036 -23.30 12.68 5.55
CA ARG A 1036 -22.79 12.65 4.18
C ARG A 1036 -21.41 11.97 4.09
N SER A 1037 -21.32 10.85 3.37
CA SER A 1037 -20.10 10.03 3.26
C SER A 1037 -19.60 9.84 1.82
N GLU A 1038 -18.29 9.96 1.67
CA GLU A 1038 -17.45 9.70 0.50
C GLU A 1038 -16.26 8.77 0.84
N SER A 1039 -16.22 8.23 2.07
CA SER A 1039 -15.09 7.46 2.61
C SER A 1039 -15.11 6.00 2.12
N ASP A 1040 -13.99 5.53 1.56
CA ASP A 1040 -13.83 4.14 1.14
C ASP A 1040 -13.45 3.23 2.31
N GLN A 1041 -13.98 2.01 2.31
CA GLN A 1041 -13.81 1.02 3.38
C GLN A 1041 -14.35 1.51 4.74
N SER A 1042 -15.40 2.33 4.72
CA SER A 1042 -16.01 2.90 5.93
C SER A 1042 -17.00 1.95 6.61
N VAL A 1043 -16.97 1.89 7.95
CA VAL A 1043 -17.81 1.00 8.78
C VAL A 1043 -18.58 1.78 9.83
N VAL A 1044 -19.90 1.74 9.75
CA VAL A 1044 -20.83 2.33 10.73
C VAL A 1044 -21.61 1.21 11.39
N GLU A 1045 -21.55 1.09 12.72
CA GLU A 1045 -22.20 0.02 13.47
C GLU A 1045 -22.92 0.57 14.70
N ASN A 1046 -24.16 0.12 14.98
CA ASN A 1046 -24.93 0.61 16.14
C ASN A 1046 -25.03 2.15 16.21
N CYS A 1047 -25.32 2.79 15.06
CA CYS A 1047 -25.56 4.24 14.97
C CYS A 1047 -26.99 4.56 14.54
N GLU A 1048 -27.42 5.77 14.81
CA GLU A 1048 -28.72 6.31 14.44
C GLU A 1048 -28.59 7.52 13.52
N PHE A 1049 -29.45 7.58 12.51
CA PHE A 1049 -29.54 8.68 11.55
C PHE A 1049 -30.98 9.20 11.49
N LEU A 1050 -31.21 10.40 12.01
CA LEU A 1050 -32.54 11.03 12.04
C LEU A 1050 -32.58 12.26 11.14
N GLY A 1051 -33.44 12.25 10.12
CA GLY A 1051 -33.67 13.44 9.28
C GLY A 1051 -35.08 13.42 8.73
N ASN A 1052 -35.31 14.12 7.62
CA ASN A 1052 -36.58 14.12 6.90
C ASN A 1052 -36.31 13.69 5.45
N GLN A 1053 -36.32 14.65 4.53
CA GLN A 1053 -35.89 14.45 3.16
C GLN A 1053 -34.35 14.44 3.08
N ASP A 1054 -33.78 13.56 2.24
CA ASP A 1054 -32.33 13.48 1.97
C ASP A 1054 -31.48 13.13 3.24
N THR A 1055 -32.02 12.38 4.21
CA THR A 1055 -31.37 12.13 5.53
C THR A 1055 -29.93 11.58 5.44
N LEU A 1056 -29.69 10.56 4.62
CA LEU A 1056 -28.43 9.83 4.55
C LEU A 1056 -27.85 9.87 3.13
N TYR A 1057 -26.82 10.70 2.92
CA TYR A 1057 -26.24 10.93 1.60
C TYR A 1057 -24.93 10.15 1.39
N LEU A 1058 -25.03 9.01 0.70
CA LEU A 1058 -23.91 8.11 0.45
C LEU A 1058 -23.42 8.29 -0.99
N ILE A 1059 -22.53 9.28 -1.19
CA ILE A 1059 -22.18 9.80 -2.52
C ILE A 1059 -21.44 8.75 -3.35
N SER A 1060 -20.43 8.11 -2.79
CA SER A 1060 -19.47 7.28 -3.53
C SER A 1060 -18.76 6.28 -2.61
N HIS A 1061 -17.88 5.45 -3.19
CA HIS A 1061 -17.03 4.49 -2.47
C HIS A 1061 -17.78 3.36 -1.75
N ARG A 1062 -17.03 2.46 -1.10
CA ARG A 1062 -17.54 1.23 -0.48
C ARG A 1062 -17.77 1.43 1.01
N GLN A 1063 -18.99 1.14 1.47
CA GLN A 1063 -19.46 1.49 2.82
C GLN A 1063 -20.26 0.34 3.45
N TYR A 1064 -20.17 0.16 4.77
CA TYR A 1064 -20.89 -0.88 5.50
C TYR A 1064 -21.61 -0.30 6.72
N PHE A 1065 -22.93 -0.53 6.78
CA PHE A 1065 -23.81 -0.12 7.86
C PHE A 1065 -24.38 -1.36 8.54
N LYS A 1066 -24.25 -1.48 9.86
CA LYS A 1066 -24.66 -2.66 10.62
C LYS A 1066 -25.44 -2.30 11.88
N SER A 1067 -26.60 -2.94 12.08
CA SER A 1067 -27.43 -2.72 13.28
C SER A 1067 -27.83 -1.25 13.53
N CYS A 1068 -27.84 -0.41 12.48
CA CYS A 1068 -28.14 1.02 12.58
C CYS A 1068 -29.66 1.30 12.52
N ARG A 1069 -30.12 2.40 13.12
CA ARG A 1069 -31.49 2.94 12.93
C ARG A 1069 -31.44 4.12 11.95
N ILE A 1070 -32.20 4.07 10.86
CA ILE A 1070 -32.21 5.14 9.83
C ILE A 1070 -33.65 5.61 9.64
N GLN A 1071 -33.89 6.91 9.82
CA GLN A 1071 -35.24 7.48 9.84
C GLN A 1071 -35.37 8.73 8.96
N GLY A 1072 -36.31 8.70 8.01
CA GLY A 1072 -36.59 9.82 7.10
C GLY A 1072 -37.91 9.63 6.33
N ASN A 1073 -38.13 10.38 5.26
CA ASN A 1073 -39.38 10.32 4.48
C ASN A 1073 -39.18 10.29 2.95
N VAL A 1074 -38.55 11.29 2.35
CA VAL A 1074 -38.30 11.33 0.89
C VAL A 1074 -36.82 11.13 0.59
N ASP A 1075 -36.54 10.16 -0.27
CA ASP A 1075 -35.20 9.81 -0.79
C ASP A 1075 -34.15 9.70 0.31
N PHE A 1076 -34.55 9.19 1.49
CA PHE A 1076 -33.79 9.42 2.71
C PHE A 1076 -32.52 8.56 2.84
N ILE A 1077 -32.29 7.65 1.89
CA ILE A 1077 -31.01 6.99 1.61
C ILE A 1077 -30.69 7.16 0.11
N PHE A 1078 -29.76 8.04 -0.25
CA PHE A 1078 -29.53 8.43 -1.65
C PHE A 1078 -28.04 8.62 -1.98
N GLY A 1079 -27.72 8.66 -3.28
CA GLY A 1079 -26.35 8.75 -3.79
C GLY A 1079 -25.91 7.52 -4.57
N ASN A 1080 -24.59 7.42 -4.84
CA ASN A 1080 -23.99 6.42 -5.72
C ASN A 1080 -22.84 5.64 -5.05
N ALA A 1081 -22.90 5.43 -3.74
CA ALA A 1081 -22.00 4.50 -3.06
C ALA A 1081 -22.29 3.03 -3.41
N ALA A 1082 -21.33 2.14 -3.08
CA ALA A 1082 -21.54 0.69 -2.95
C ALA A 1082 -21.74 0.39 -1.47
N SER A 1083 -23.00 0.34 -1.01
CA SER A 1083 -23.32 0.27 0.43
C SER A 1083 -24.15 -0.97 0.77
N ILE A 1084 -23.74 -1.67 1.83
CA ILE A 1084 -24.56 -2.74 2.45
C ILE A 1084 -25.06 -2.26 3.81
N PHE A 1085 -26.36 -2.43 4.04
CA PHE A 1085 -27.04 -2.28 5.32
C PHE A 1085 -27.39 -3.68 5.82
N GLN A 1086 -26.86 -4.11 6.97
CA GLN A 1086 -27.09 -5.43 7.53
C GLN A 1086 -27.70 -5.37 8.93
N GLY A 1087 -28.89 -5.96 9.12
CA GLY A 1087 -29.60 -5.95 10.40
C GLY A 1087 -30.08 -4.56 10.83
N CYS A 1088 -30.13 -3.59 9.92
CA CYS A 1088 -30.55 -2.22 10.21
C CYS A 1088 -32.08 -2.10 10.34
N THR A 1089 -32.54 -1.11 11.08
CA THR A 1089 -33.96 -0.74 11.19
C THR A 1089 -34.21 0.55 10.42
N ILE A 1090 -35.03 0.46 9.37
CA ILE A 1090 -35.37 1.52 8.43
C ILE A 1090 -36.77 2.02 8.74
N LEU A 1091 -36.90 3.28 9.17
CA LEU A 1091 -38.14 3.87 9.67
C LEU A 1091 -38.62 5.04 8.80
N ILE A 1092 -39.82 4.92 8.25
CA ILE A 1092 -40.51 6.03 7.59
C ILE A 1092 -41.18 6.92 8.64
N ARG A 1093 -40.97 8.23 8.57
CA ARG A 1093 -41.59 9.24 9.46
C ARG A 1093 -42.54 10.18 8.68
N PRO A 1094 -43.38 10.98 9.35
CA PRO A 1094 -44.20 12.00 8.69
C PRO A 1094 -43.40 13.08 7.96
N ARG A 1095 -44.01 13.73 6.97
CA ARG A 1095 -43.42 14.73 6.07
C ARG A 1095 -44.11 16.10 6.12
N GLN A 1096 -45.39 16.19 6.47
CA GLN A 1096 -46.13 17.45 6.37
C GLN A 1096 -46.61 17.99 7.72
N GLN A 1097 -46.90 19.30 7.77
CA GLN A 1097 -48.00 19.78 8.61
C GLN A 1097 -49.29 19.24 7.96
N ASN A 1098 -50.17 18.59 8.74
CA ASN A 1098 -51.33 17.82 8.27
C ASN A 1098 -51.00 16.46 7.59
N PRO A 1099 -50.16 15.60 8.19
CA PRO A 1099 -49.75 14.33 7.57
C PRO A 1099 -50.91 13.32 7.40
N GLU A 1100 -52.00 13.48 8.16
CA GLU A 1100 -53.23 12.68 8.05
C GLU A 1100 -53.97 12.82 6.71
N LYS A 1101 -53.62 13.84 5.91
CA LYS A 1101 -54.08 13.99 4.52
C LYS A 1101 -53.39 13.04 3.53
N GLY A 1102 -52.36 12.32 3.98
CA GLY A 1102 -51.59 11.37 3.19
C GLY A 1102 -50.30 11.94 2.64
N GLU A 1103 -49.37 11.03 2.36
CA GLU A 1103 -48.00 11.37 2.01
C GLU A 1103 -47.45 10.36 1.00
N THR A 1104 -46.49 10.79 0.19
CA THR A 1104 -45.67 9.88 -0.63
C THR A 1104 -44.21 9.96 -0.22
N ASN A 1105 -43.69 8.80 0.19
CA ASN A 1105 -42.37 8.61 0.79
C ASN A 1105 -41.57 7.55 0.01
N THR A 1106 -40.24 7.71 -0.01
CA THR A 1106 -39.30 6.88 -0.78
C THR A 1106 -38.08 6.58 0.07
N ILE A 1107 -37.78 5.29 0.29
CA ILE A 1107 -36.63 4.88 1.10
C ILE A 1107 -35.32 5.18 0.35
N THR A 1108 -35.18 4.73 -0.90
CA THR A 1108 -33.95 4.94 -1.67
C THR A 1108 -34.07 5.81 -2.92
N ALA A 1109 -32.99 6.51 -3.24
CA ALA A 1109 -32.76 7.16 -4.52
C ALA A 1109 -31.31 6.95 -4.99
N HIS A 1110 -31.02 5.74 -5.48
CA HIS A 1110 -29.67 5.38 -5.95
C HIS A 1110 -29.36 6.00 -7.33
N SER A 1111 -28.15 6.51 -7.51
CA SER A 1111 -27.76 7.35 -8.66
C SER A 1111 -26.59 6.83 -9.51
N ARG A 1112 -26.54 5.52 -9.77
CA ARG A 1112 -25.62 4.94 -10.78
C ARG A 1112 -25.84 5.55 -12.18
N THR A 1113 -24.79 6.15 -12.73
CA THR A 1113 -24.80 6.81 -14.06
C THR A 1113 -24.18 5.95 -15.17
N ASP A 1114 -23.47 4.89 -14.81
CA ASP A 1114 -22.81 3.99 -15.77
C ASP A 1114 -22.87 2.52 -15.31
N PRO A 1115 -23.21 1.56 -16.19
CA PRO A 1115 -23.34 0.16 -15.83
C PRO A 1115 -22.04 -0.46 -15.30
N ALA A 1116 -20.86 0.06 -15.69
CA ALA A 1116 -19.57 -0.43 -15.22
C ALA A 1116 -19.21 0.03 -13.78
N GLN A 1117 -20.00 0.92 -13.18
CA GLN A 1117 -19.89 1.23 -11.75
C GLN A 1117 -20.40 0.06 -10.91
N SER A 1118 -19.54 -0.43 -10.02
CA SER A 1118 -19.84 -1.47 -9.02
C SER A 1118 -20.71 -0.97 -7.84
N THR A 1119 -21.45 0.12 -8.03
CA THR A 1119 -22.21 0.84 -6.99
C THR A 1119 -23.66 0.38 -6.88
N GLY A 1120 -24.29 0.56 -5.71
CA GLY A 1120 -25.65 0.11 -5.41
C GLY A 1120 -25.92 0.07 -3.91
N PHE A 1121 -27.19 0.04 -3.54
CA PHE A 1121 -27.63 -0.16 -2.16
C PHE A 1121 -28.15 -1.58 -1.93
N VAL A 1122 -27.67 -2.25 -0.88
CA VAL A 1122 -28.01 -3.62 -0.54
C VAL A 1122 -28.53 -3.65 0.90
N PHE A 1123 -29.77 -4.08 1.10
CA PHE A 1123 -30.35 -4.28 2.43
C PHE A 1123 -30.41 -5.79 2.73
N GLN A 1124 -29.86 -6.20 3.87
CA GLN A 1124 -29.74 -7.59 4.31
C GLN A 1124 -30.31 -7.78 5.70
N ASN A 1125 -31.35 -8.61 5.84
CA ASN A 1125 -31.98 -8.95 7.12
C ASN A 1125 -32.45 -7.70 7.91
N CYS A 1126 -32.78 -6.61 7.20
CA CYS A 1126 -33.21 -5.35 7.79
C CYS A 1126 -34.71 -5.38 8.13
N LEU A 1127 -35.12 -4.58 9.12
CA LEU A 1127 -36.53 -4.25 9.35
C LEU A 1127 -36.88 -2.98 8.57
N VAL A 1128 -38.00 -3.00 7.84
CA VAL A 1128 -38.58 -1.85 7.14
C VAL A 1128 -39.98 -1.60 7.71
N ASN A 1129 -40.14 -0.47 8.40
CA ASN A 1129 -41.37 -0.11 9.13
C ASN A 1129 -41.58 1.42 9.11
N GLY A 1130 -42.68 1.90 9.72
CA GLY A 1130 -42.84 3.31 10.09
C GLY A 1130 -42.35 3.59 11.52
N THR A 1131 -42.13 4.86 11.85
CA THR A 1131 -42.09 5.30 13.25
C THR A 1131 -43.45 5.07 13.90
N GLU A 1132 -43.51 4.96 15.23
CA GLU A 1132 -44.77 4.76 15.97
C GLU A 1132 -45.86 5.80 15.61
N GLY A 1133 -45.47 7.07 15.49
CA GLY A 1133 -46.35 8.15 15.04
C GLY A 1133 -46.79 8.01 13.57
N TYR A 1134 -45.90 7.54 12.68
CA TYR A 1134 -46.29 7.27 11.28
C TYR A 1134 -47.21 6.05 11.16
N MET A 1135 -46.99 5.00 11.97
CA MET A 1135 -47.82 3.81 11.97
C MET A 1135 -49.23 4.10 12.50
N ARG A 1136 -49.41 5.01 13.47
CA ARG A 1136 -50.75 5.52 13.84
C ARG A 1136 -51.48 6.14 12.65
N LEU A 1137 -50.82 7.02 11.89
CA LEU A 1137 -51.39 7.68 10.72
C LEU A 1137 -51.72 6.67 9.61
N TYR A 1138 -50.78 5.77 9.30
CA TYR A 1138 -50.97 4.69 8.34
C TYR A 1138 -52.12 3.75 8.72
N HIS A 1139 -52.26 3.36 9.99
CA HIS A 1139 -53.37 2.50 10.42
C HIS A 1139 -54.73 3.21 10.38
N ASN A 1140 -54.76 4.53 10.60
CA ASN A 1140 -55.99 5.33 10.49
C ASN A 1140 -56.48 5.46 9.04
N ASN A 1141 -55.58 5.68 8.07
CA ASN A 1141 -55.95 5.75 6.64
C ASN A 1141 -54.85 5.20 5.71
N PRO A 1142 -54.74 3.87 5.54
CA PRO A 1142 -53.64 3.27 4.77
C PRO A 1142 -53.74 3.52 3.25
N LYS A 1143 -54.84 4.10 2.75
CA LYS A 1143 -55.03 4.39 1.32
C LYS A 1143 -54.27 5.63 0.85
N VAL A 1144 -54.10 6.62 1.73
CA VAL A 1144 -53.48 7.92 1.40
C VAL A 1144 -51.97 7.97 1.71
N HIS A 1145 -51.46 7.01 2.47
CA HIS A 1145 -50.03 6.87 2.80
C HIS A 1145 -49.34 5.90 1.83
N LYS A 1146 -48.56 6.45 0.89
CA LYS A 1146 -47.88 5.71 -0.18
C LYS A 1146 -46.37 5.63 0.08
N ASN A 1147 -45.86 4.45 0.41
CA ASN A 1147 -44.45 4.24 0.71
C ASN A 1147 -43.79 3.28 -0.30
N TYR A 1148 -42.61 3.66 -0.78
CA TYR A 1148 -41.88 2.92 -1.80
C TYR A 1148 -40.45 2.61 -1.35
N LEU A 1149 -39.96 1.44 -1.73
CA LEU A 1149 -38.59 0.98 -1.51
C LEU A 1149 -37.56 1.89 -2.20
N GLY A 1150 -37.92 2.54 -3.31
CA GLY A 1150 -37.11 3.60 -3.91
C GLY A 1150 -37.59 4.10 -5.28
N ARG A 1151 -36.82 5.04 -5.86
CA ARG A 1151 -37.01 5.60 -7.21
C ARG A 1151 -35.70 5.95 -7.94
N PRO A 1152 -35.62 5.81 -9.28
CA PRO A 1152 -34.35 5.85 -10.02
C PRO A 1152 -33.86 7.27 -10.31
N TRP A 1153 -33.08 7.85 -9.38
CA TRP A 1153 -32.51 9.19 -9.56
C TRP A 1153 -31.54 9.29 -10.76
N LYS A 1154 -30.93 8.18 -11.18
CA LYS A 1154 -30.16 8.07 -12.45
C LYS A 1154 -30.46 6.74 -13.15
N GLU A 1155 -30.18 6.72 -14.45
CA GLU A 1155 -30.53 5.68 -15.42
C GLU A 1155 -30.26 4.24 -14.94
N PHE A 1156 -29.08 3.95 -14.40
CA PHE A 1156 -28.65 2.58 -14.02
C PHE A 1156 -28.89 2.24 -12.54
N SER A 1157 -29.78 2.99 -11.86
CA SER A 1157 -30.07 2.89 -10.42
C SER A 1157 -30.12 1.45 -9.91
N ARG A 1158 -29.42 1.15 -8.80
CA ARG A 1158 -29.34 -0.22 -8.27
C ARG A 1158 -29.63 -0.28 -6.76
N THR A 1159 -30.73 -0.95 -6.40
CA THR A 1159 -31.14 -1.19 -5.01
C THR A 1159 -31.65 -2.62 -4.86
N VAL A 1160 -31.27 -3.33 -3.79
CA VAL A 1160 -31.79 -4.68 -3.51
C VAL A 1160 -32.16 -4.89 -2.04
N PHE A 1161 -33.22 -5.66 -1.79
CA PHE A 1161 -33.66 -6.07 -0.45
C PHE A 1161 -33.67 -7.60 -0.34
N ILE A 1162 -32.90 -8.13 0.60
CA ILE A 1162 -32.58 -9.56 0.76
C ILE A 1162 -32.85 -9.98 2.21
N GLY A 1163 -33.79 -10.91 2.43
CA GLY A 1163 -34.10 -11.42 3.77
C GLY A 1163 -34.75 -10.39 4.71
N CYS A 1164 -35.17 -9.24 4.21
CA CYS A 1164 -35.68 -8.13 5.02
C CYS A 1164 -37.12 -8.40 5.47
N LYS A 1165 -37.48 -7.95 6.68
CA LYS A 1165 -38.87 -7.91 7.14
C LYS A 1165 -39.49 -6.57 6.75
N MET A 1166 -40.55 -6.59 5.96
CA MET A 1166 -41.29 -5.43 5.47
C MET A 1166 -42.69 -5.42 6.06
N GLU A 1167 -43.00 -4.41 6.87
CA GLU A 1167 -44.36 -4.24 7.41
C GLU A 1167 -45.33 -3.70 6.35
N ALA A 1168 -46.63 -3.72 6.66
CA ALA A 1168 -47.72 -3.46 5.71
C ALA A 1168 -47.69 -2.08 5.02
N LEU A 1169 -46.92 -1.11 5.54
CA LEU A 1169 -46.88 0.25 5.01
C LEU A 1169 -46.28 0.38 3.60
N ILE A 1170 -45.50 -0.61 3.14
CA ILE A 1170 -44.94 -0.63 1.78
C ILE A 1170 -46.06 -0.92 0.79
N THR A 1171 -46.25 -0.01 -0.17
CA THR A 1171 -47.30 -0.13 -1.20
C THR A 1171 -47.03 -1.33 -2.11
N GLY A 1172 -48.08 -1.96 -2.65
CA GLY A 1172 -47.96 -3.20 -3.44
C GLY A 1172 -47.05 -3.05 -4.66
N GLU A 1173 -47.14 -1.90 -5.30
CA GLU A 1173 -46.29 -1.39 -6.39
C GLU A 1173 -44.78 -1.53 -6.06
N GLY A 1174 -44.42 -1.38 -4.78
CA GLY A 1174 -43.07 -1.51 -4.21
C GLY A 1174 -42.11 -0.38 -4.55
N TRP A 1175 -42.05 0.01 -5.83
CA TRP A 1175 -41.09 0.96 -6.37
C TRP A 1175 -41.80 2.07 -7.14
N ARG A 1176 -41.18 3.25 -7.24
CA ARG A 1176 -41.76 4.41 -7.93
C ARG A 1176 -40.85 4.88 -9.06
N GLU A 1177 -41.47 5.36 -10.13
CA GLU A 1177 -40.78 6.05 -11.23
C GLU A 1177 -40.14 7.36 -10.74
N TRP A 1178 -39.13 7.84 -11.48
CA TRP A 1178 -38.57 9.17 -11.24
C TRP A 1178 -39.36 10.24 -12.03
N THR A 1179 -39.33 10.13 -13.36
CA THR A 1179 -40.12 10.93 -14.31
C THR A 1179 -40.34 10.08 -15.58
N GLY A 1180 -41.58 9.66 -15.85
CA GLY A 1180 -41.88 8.82 -17.01
C GLY A 1180 -41.07 7.52 -17.02
N ASP A 1181 -40.70 7.04 -18.22
CA ASP A 1181 -39.95 5.79 -18.38
C ASP A 1181 -38.43 5.88 -18.11
N PHE A 1182 -37.95 7.01 -17.55
CA PHE A 1182 -36.55 7.24 -17.26
C PHE A 1182 -35.94 6.15 -16.35
N GLY A 1183 -34.92 5.47 -16.86
CA GLY A 1183 -34.21 4.39 -16.17
C GLY A 1183 -34.98 3.06 -16.05
N LEU A 1184 -36.28 3.01 -16.37
CA LEU A 1184 -37.11 1.81 -16.14
C LEU A 1184 -36.68 0.60 -17.01
N LYS A 1185 -35.91 0.87 -18.07
CA LYS A 1185 -35.32 -0.12 -18.99
C LYS A 1185 -33.91 -0.57 -18.59
N THR A 1186 -33.25 0.09 -17.62
CA THR A 1186 -31.80 -0.03 -17.34
C THR A 1186 -31.43 -0.12 -15.85
N LEU A 1187 -32.34 0.23 -14.94
CA LEU A 1187 -32.18 0.06 -13.49
C LEU A 1187 -32.20 -1.42 -13.08
N TYR A 1188 -31.69 -1.74 -11.88
CA TYR A 1188 -31.89 -3.04 -11.25
C TYR A 1188 -32.40 -2.92 -9.82
N TYR A 1189 -33.71 -3.14 -9.64
CA TYR A 1189 -34.39 -3.15 -8.33
C TYR A 1189 -34.83 -4.57 -7.99
N GLY A 1190 -34.11 -5.19 -7.05
CA GLY A 1190 -34.16 -6.62 -6.79
C GLY A 1190 -34.68 -7.01 -5.41
N GLU A 1191 -35.59 -7.98 -5.34
CA GLU A 1191 -36.09 -8.55 -4.07
C GLU A 1191 -35.84 -10.06 -3.97
N PHE A 1192 -35.50 -10.55 -2.77
CA PHE A 1192 -35.33 -11.99 -2.49
C PHE A 1192 -35.54 -12.33 -1.01
N GLY A 1193 -36.36 -13.36 -0.73
CA GLY A 1193 -36.50 -13.92 0.62
C GLY A 1193 -37.03 -12.96 1.68
N ASN A 1194 -37.60 -11.82 1.27
CA ASN A 1194 -38.21 -10.85 2.17
C ASN A 1194 -39.50 -11.42 2.80
N SER A 1195 -39.87 -10.94 3.97
CA SER A 1195 -41.01 -11.43 4.76
C SER A 1195 -41.86 -10.29 5.32
N GLY A 1196 -43.07 -10.60 5.80
CA GLY A 1196 -44.03 -9.61 6.30
C GLY A 1196 -45.03 -9.14 5.24
N LYS A 1197 -45.95 -8.25 5.61
CA LYS A 1197 -47.07 -7.84 4.74
C LYS A 1197 -46.64 -6.93 3.58
N GLY A 1198 -45.52 -6.23 3.69
CA GLY A 1198 -44.98 -5.36 2.63
C GLY A 1198 -44.15 -6.09 1.56
N SER A 1199 -43.78 -7.37 1.79
CA SER A 1199 -42.99 -8.17 0.84
C SER A 1199 -43.84 -8.95 -0.18
N ASP A 1200 -45.14 -8.66 -0.28
CA ASP A 1200 -46.02 -9.17 -1.34
C ASP A 1200 -45.51 -8.72 -2.72
N LEU A 1201 -45.04 -9.68 -3.53
CA LEU A 1201 -44.53 -9.41 -4.87
C LEU A 1201 -45.61 -9.36 -5.94
N SER A 1202 -46.85 -9.75 -5.64
CA SER A 1202 -47.91 -9.98 -6.65
C SER A 1202 -48.38 -8.73 -7.39
N ARG A 1203 -48.16 -7.55 -6.79
CA ARG A 1203 -48.56 -6.23 -7.33
C ARG A 1203 -47.38 -5.31 -7.60
N ARG A 1204 -46.15 -5.83 -7.61
CA ARG A 1204 -44.94 -5.05 -7.92
C ARG A 1204 -44.97 -4.53 -9.35
N VAL A 1205 -44.40 -3.34 -9.56
CA VAL A 1205 -44.21 -2.78 -10.90
C VAL A 1205 -43.43 -3.74 -11.82
N ALA A 1206 -43.92 -3.94 -13.04
CA ALA A 1206 -43.38 -4.94 -13.98
C ALA A 1206 -41.91 -4.70 -14.40
N TRP A 1207 -41.38 -3.50 -14.16
CA TRP A 1207 -39.99 -3.12 -14.42
C TRP A 1207 -39.03 -3.39 -13.23
N SER A 1208 -39.54 -3.90 -12.10
CA SER A 1208 -38.74 -4.42 -10.98
C SER A 1208 -38.27 -5.86 -11.23
N SER A 1209 -37.52 -6.47 -10.30
CA SER A 1209 -36.89 -7.78 -10.50
C SER A 1209 -36.90 -8.65 -9.24
N ARG A 1210 -36.97 -9.97 -9.44
CA ARG A 1210 -36.65 -10.95 -8.40
C ARG A 1210 -35.21 -11.41 -8.59
N ILE A 1211 -34.41 -11.43 -7.53
CA ILE A 1211 -33.02 -11.90 -7.62
C ILE A 1211 -33.04 -13.43 -7.71
N PRO A 1212 -32.38 -14.08 -8.69
CA PRO A 1212 -32.30 -15.54 -8.74
C PRO A 1212 -31.46 -16.06 -7.57
N ALA A 1213 -31.89 -17.14 -6.91
CA ALA A 1213 -31.26 -17.67 -5.69
C ALA A 1213 -29.73 -17.87 -5.83
N LYS A 1214 -29.30 -18.43 -6.97
CA LYS A 1214 -27.88 -18.64 -7.34
C LYS A 1214 -27.02 -17.37 -7.40
N HIS A 1215 -27.63 -16.18 -7.48
CA HIS A 1215 -26.94 -14.89 -7.60
C HIS A 1215 -27.04 -14.01 -6.35
N VAL A 1216 -27.80 -14.41 -5.32
CA VAL A 1216 -27.93 -13.65 -4.05
C VAL A 1216 -26.55 -13.39 -3.40
N ASN A 1217 -25.61 -14.32 -3.54
CA ASN A 1217 -24.25 -14.19 -3.01
C ASN A 1217 -23.41 -13.09 -3.69
N VAL A 1218 -23.81 -12.57 -4.86
CA VAL A 1218 -23.17 -11.40 -5.51
C VAL A 1218 -23.23 -10.18 -4.60
N TYR A 1219 -24.34 -10.03 -3.85
CA TYR A 1219 -24.56 -8.91 -2.93
C TYR A 1219 -23.95 -9.12 -1.53
N SER A 1220 -23.16 -10.17 -1.31
CA SER A 1220 -22.47 -10.40 -0.03
C SER A 1220 -21.40 -9.34 0.26
N ILE A 1221 -21.05 -9.15 1.54
CA ILE A 1221 -19.97 -8.25 2.00
C ILE A 1221 -18.66 -8.48 1.22
N ARG A 1222 -18.35 -9.74 0.93
CA ARG A 1222 -17.17 -10.15 0.19
C ARG A 1222 -17.25 -9.84 -1.31
N ASN A 1223 -18.35 -10.18 -1.98
CA ASN A 1223 -18.43 -9.99 -3.42
C ASN A 1223 -18.72 -8.53 -3.80
N PHE A 1224 -19.68 -7.89 -3.13
CA PHE A 1224 -20.18 -6.55 -3.49
C PHE A 1224 -19.22 -5.43 -3.08
N ILE A 1225 -18.71 -5.47 -1.84
CA ILE A 1225 -17.84 -4.41 -1.28
C ILE A 1225 -16.43 -4.86 -0.90
N GLN A 1226 -16.06 -6.12 -1.14
CA GLN A 1226 -14.72 -6.68 -0.87
C GLN A 1226 -14.28 -6.55 0.60
N GLY A 1227 -15.23 -6.63 1.55
CA GLY A 1227 -15.00 -6.37 2.97
C GLY A 1227 -13.97 -7.30 3.64
N ASP A 1228 -13.79 -8.51 3.13
CA ASP A 1228 -12.73 -9.42 3.56
C ASP A 1228 -11.32 -8.85 3.32
N GLN A 1229 -11.16 -8.04 2.27
CA GLN A 1229 -9.93 -7.36 1.88
C GLN A 1229 -9.69 -6.05 2.65
N TRP A 1230 -10.66 -5.54 3.41
CA TRP A 1230 -10.52 -4.27 4.12
C TRP A 1230 -9.54 -4.38 5.28
N LYS A 1231 -8.67 -3.37 5.41
CA LYS A 1231 -7.64 -3.33 6.46
C LYS A 1231 -8.20 -2.72 7.74
N LEU A 1232 -9.04 -3.49 8.43
CA LEU A 1232 -9.65 -3.14 9.73
C LEU A 1232 -8.63 -3.15 10.89
N ALA A 1233 -7.46 -2.53 10.71
CA ALA A 1233 -6.26 -2.61 11.56
C ALA A 1233 -6.57 -2.27 13.02
N SER A 1234 -6.60 -3.31 13.86
CA SER A 1234 -7.02 -3.33 15.29
C SER A 1234 -6.51 -2.12 16.05
#